data_AF-A0A836AM15-F1
#
_entry.id   AF-A0A836AM15-F1
#
_cell.length_a   1.000
_cell.length_b   1.000
_cell.length_c   1.000
_cell.angle_alpha   90.00
_cell.angle_beta   90.00
_cell.angle_gamma   90.00
#
_symmetry.space_group_name_H-M   'P 1'
#
loop_
_entity.id
_entity.type
_entity.pdbx_description
1 polymer ?
#
loop_
_entity_poly.entity_id
_entity_poly.type
_entity_poly.pdbx_seq_one_letter_code
_entity_poly.pdbx_strand_id
1 'polypeptide(L)'
;MGLYQRCRRLRFPGLHACGLHTAAVPTPPHWLVERLGYFEELWTAQVKRLASMAQEEQRTIKISLPGGQKVDAVAWKTTPYQLAQQISSNLADTAVAAQVNGEPYDLERPLETDADLRFLTFDSAQGKAVFWHSSTHVLGAAAEQLLGAVLCQGPSTECGFYHDFFLGKERTVKGSELPVLERICQDLAAAAQPFRRLEASQAQLRQLFKDNPFKLRLIEEKVTGPTATVYGCGMLVDLCRGPHLRHTGQIGGLKLLSNSSSVWRFPGAPETLQRVSGISFPTAEELRAWEEWREDAELRDHRRIGKEQELFFFHELSPGSCFFLPRGTRVYNALVAFIRAEYTRRGFSEVKTPTLFSTKLWELSGHWKHYREDMFALQPPGLDRPSSSQSDHSASPAADTLALKPMNCPAHCLMFAHRPRSWRELPLRLADFGALHRAEASGSLGGLTRLRCFQQDDAHIFCAPDQLQAEIRGCLDFLHSVYTILGFSFHMALSTRPSGFLGEPCLWDQAEQVLQQALEEFGAPWDLNPGDGAFYGPKIDVHVRDALGRPHQCGTIQLDFQLPLRFDLQYKGQSGALERPVLIHRAVLGSVERMLGVLAESCGGKWPLWLSPFQVVVIPVGTEQEEYAREAQQSLQAAGLIGDLDADSGLTLSRRIRRAQLAHYNFQFGFKASGQRELGPQPLTHPLQEVGYAAPPSPPLSRALPQGHPRSSQHSLHFEGQSEVQPFPSQDAIPLQEELPPPQLPMEKKGGPPLPQEAIPLQEELPPPQVPIEQKEEKPAPSMDHGPPEPESWNPAQHCQQGRPRGGWGHRLDGFPPGRPSLDNLDQICLPSRQHVVYGPWNLPQTGFSHLSRQGETLNLLETGYSRCCRCHNPTNRLDCAELVWEDAVTRFCEAEFSVKTQPHGCCKKQGEARLSCFQEEAPRPHYQLRACPSHQPGISLGPKLPFPPGLPTVDNIKNICHLKRFRSVPRNLPATDSIQRQLQALTRLEAEFQRCCRPGNNHTCAWKAWEDTLDGYCDREQAIKTHHHSCCHYPPSPLRDECFARRAPYPNYDRDILTLDLSRITPNLMNHLCGNQRVLSKHKQIPGLIQKVTARCCDLPFPEQACCAEEEKSAFIDDLCGSRRNFWRDSALCCKLSPGDEQVNCFNTKYLRNVALVTGDTRDAKGPGEQGPTRGTNSSPTSEPKEE
;
A
#
# COMPACT_ATOMS: atom_id res chain seq x y z
N MET A 1 66.28 -23.28 23.29
CA MET A 1 67.45 -22.50 22.81
C MET A 1 67.70 -22.67 21.30
N GLY A 2 67.69 -23.87 20.71
CA GLY A 2 67.97 -24.08 19.27
C GLY A 2 66.91 -23.56 18.28
N LEU A 3 65.63 -23.52 18.66
CA LEU A 3 64.54 -22.95 17.84
C LEU A 3 64.60 -21.41 17.75
N TYR A 4 65.10 -20.76 18.79
CA TYR A 4 65.25 -19.29 18.86
C TYR A 4 66.31 -18.75 17.88
N GLN A 5 67.34 -19.56 17.55
CA GLN A 5 68.35 -19.21 16.56
C GLN A 5 67.92 -19.48 15.11
N ARG A 6 66.98 -20.40 14.86
CA ARG A 6 66.45 -20.67 13.51
C ARG A 6 65.54 -19.54 13.00
N CYS A 7 64.71 -18.93 13.86
CA CYS A 7 63.91 -17.77 13.47
C CYS A 7 64.74 -16.52 13.12
N ARG A 8 65.98 -16.41 13.63
CA ARG A 8 66.85 -15.24 13.36
C ARG A 8 67.52 -15.27 11.98
N ARG A 9 67.51 -16.42 11.27
CA ARG A 9 68.17 -16.59 9.96
C ARG A 9 67.24 -16.42 8.74
N LEU A 10 65.93 -16.31 8.92
CA LEU A 10 64.99 -15.95 7.86
C LEU A 10 64.84 -14.43 7.77
N ARG A 11 65.90 -13.74 7.34
CA ARG A 11 65.77 -12.36 6.85
C ARG A 11 65.47 -12.42 5.35
N PHE A 12 64.26 -12.06 4.96
CA PHE A 12 63.88 -11.80 3.57
C PHE A 12 64.77 -10.66 3.01
N PRO A 13 65.53 -10.87 1.93
CA PRO A 13 66.30 -9.81 1.31
C PRO A 13 65.40 -9.01 0.37
N GLY A 14 65.11 -7.74 0.71
CA GLY A 14 64.48 -6.82 -0.23
C GLY A 14 63.53 -5.80 0.40
N LEU A 15 63.98 -4.98 1.35
CA LEU A 15 63.26 -3.78 1.78
C LEU A 15 64.28 -2.68 2.15
N HIS A 16 64.78 -1.99 1.15
CA HIS A 16 65.39 -0.66 1.33
C HIS A 16 64.70 0.30 0.38
N ALA A 17 63.83 1.14 0.94
CA ALA A 17 63.41 2.49 0.51
C ALA A 17 61.90 2.70 0.69
N CYS A 18 61.49 3.24 1.85
CA CYS A 18 60.74 4.50 1.97
C CYS A 18 60.39 4.70 3.45
N GLY A 19 60.71 5.87 4.01
CA GLY A 19 60.56 6.15 5.43
C GLY A 19 59.11 6.37 5.85
N LEU A 20 58.60 5.48 6.70
CA LEU A 20 57.51 5.69 7.66
C LEU A 20 57.83 4.80 8.88
N HIS A 21 57.64 5.31 10.09
CA HIS A 21 58.02 4.66 11.34
C HIS A 21 57.52 3.20 11.42
N THR A 22 58.43 2.24 11.32
CA THR A 22 58.17 0.83 11.62
C THR A 22 58.00 0.67 13.12
N ALA A 23 56.76 0.57 13.60
CA ALA A 23 56.51 -0.01 14.92
C ALA A 23 57.09 -1.44 14.91
N ALA A 24 58.08 -1.70 15.76
CA ALA A 24 58.68 -3.02 15.88
C ALA A 24 57.58 -4.03 16.25
N VAL A 25 57.38 -5.05 15.41
CA VAL A 25 56.49 -6.16 15.72
C VAL A 25 56.95 -6.78 17.05
N PRO A 26 56.11 -6.81 18.09
CA PRO A 26 56.51 -7.34 19.39
C PRO A 26 56.87 -8.82 19.29
N THR A 27 57.86 -9.24 20.07
CA THR A 27 58.25 -10.66 20.18
C THR A 27 57.03 -11.48 20.63
N PRO A 28 56.70 -12.61 19.97
CA PRO A 28 55.51 -13.38 20.30
C PRO A 28 55.56 -13.86 21.77
N PRO A 29 54.41 -13.89 22.48
CA PRO A 29 54.36 -14.32 23.87
C PRO A 29 54.91 -15.74 24.06
N HIS A 30 55.55 -16.01 25.21
CA HIS A 30 56.13 -17.32 25.50
C HIS A 30 55.09 -18.46 25.43
N TRP A 31 53.87 -18.21 25.94
CA TRP A 31 52.77 -19.20 25.91
C TRP A 31 52.39 -19.61 24.49
N LEU A 32 52.45 -18.69 23.52
CA LEU A 32 52.10 -18.95 22.12
C LEU A 32 53.14 -19.88 21.47
N VAL A 33 54.42 -19.66 21.78
CA VAL A 33 55.52 -20.52 21.32
C VAL A 33 55.41 -21.93 21.90
N GLU A 34 55.03 -22.05 23.18
CA GLU A 34 54.82 -23.34 23.84
C GLU A 34 53.64 -24.10 23.23
N ARG A 35 52.49 -23.42 23.05
CA ARG A 35 51.30 -23.98 22.39
C ARG A 35 51.63 -24.51 20.99
N LEU A 36 52.34 -23.70 20.20
CA LEU A 36 52.74 -24.10 18.85
C LEU A 36 53.70 -25.29 18.86
N GLY A 37 54.67 -25.33 19.78
CA GLY A 37 55.59 -26.46 19.92
C GLY A 37 54.85 -27.78 20.17
N TYR A 38 53.89 -27.78 21.09
CA TYR A 38 53.08 -28.97 21.37
C TYR A 38 52.16 -29.34 20.20
N PHE A 39 51.59 -28.35 19.50
CA PHE A 39 50.82 -28.59 18.29
C PHE A 39 51.65 -29.29 17.21
N GLU A 40 52.90 -28.87 16.96
CA GLU A 40 53.78 -29.50 15.96
C GLU A 40 54.12 -30.95 16.30
N GLU A 41 54.29 -31.27 17.59
CA GLU A 41 54.50 -32.65 18.05
C GLU A 41 53.29 -33.53 17.73
N LEU A 42 52.07 -33.07 18.06
CA LEU A 42 50.83 -33.78 17.77
C LEU A 42 50.56 -33.89 16.27
N TRP A 43 50.82 -32.82 15.52
CA TRP A 43 50.69 -32.79 14.06
C TRP A 43 51.61 -33.82 13.40
N THR A 44 52.88 -33.86 13.81
CA THR A 44 53.85 -34.84 13.30
C THR A 44 53.40 -36.28 13.59
N ALA A 45 52.86 -36.53 14.78
CA ALA A 45 52.31 -37.85 15.13
C ALA A 45 51.09 -38.22 14.27
N GLN A 46 50.18 -37.27 14.02
CA GLN A 46 49.02 -37.50 13.17
C GLN A 46 49.41 -37.76 11.71
N VAL A 47 50.33 -36.98 11.14
CA VAL A 47 50.78 -37.18 9.75
C VAL A 47 51.36 -38.58 9.56
N LYS A 48 52.16 -39.07 10.52
CA LYS A 48 52.69 -40.44 10.50
C LYS A 48 51.58 -41.49 10.55
N ARG A 49 50.58 -41.30 11.42
CA ARG A 49 49.42 -42.18 11.54
C ARG A 49 48.61 -42.24 10.25
N LEU A 50 48.28 -41.09 9.66
CA LEU A 50 47.54 -41.01 8.39
C LEU A 50 48.33 -41.65 7.23
N ALA A 51 49.66 -41.49 7.21
CA ALA A 51 50.50 -42.16 6.22
C ALA A 51 50.49 -43.69 6.37
N SER A 52 50.46 -44.21 7.60
CA SER A 52 50.31 -45.66 7.88
C SER A 52 48.94 -46.17 7.39
N MET A 53 47.87 -45.46 7.73
CA MET A 53 46.50 -45.82 7.32
C MET A 53 46.35 -45.81 5.79
N ALA A 54 46.95 -44.82 5.12
CA ALA A 54 46.95 -44.76 3.65
C ALA A 54 47.68 -45.93 2.98
N GLN A 55 48.60 -46.60 3.68
CA GLN A 55 49.26 -47.82 3.21
C GLN A 55 48.47 -49.09 3.55
N GLU A 56 47.90 -49.15 4.75
CA GLU A 56 47.20 -50.33 5.28
C GLU A 56 45.78 -50.49 4.70
N GLU A 57 45.07 -49.39 4.45
CA GLU A 57 43.66 -49.38 4.00
C GLU A 57 43.51 -48.92 2.54
N GLN A 58 44.55 -49.12 1.73
CA GLN A 58 44.53 -48.71 0.33
C GLN A 58 43.52 -49.52 -0.49
N ARG A 59 42.33 -48.96 -0.69
CA ARG A 59 41.25 -49.52 -1.52
C ARG A 59 40.71 -48.49 -2.50
N THR A 60 40.21 -48.96 -3.64
CA THR A 60 39.48 -48.12 -4.59
C THR A 60 38.12 -47.77 -4.02
N ILE A 61 37.78 -46.48 -4.05
CA ILE A 61 36.49 -45.93 -3.65
C ILE A 61 35.86 -45.18 -4.83
N LYS A 62 34.53 -45.17 -4.90
CA LYS A 62 33.78 -44.48 -5.95
C LYS A 62 33.26 -43.14 -5.46
N ILE A 63 33.64 -42.08 -6.15
CA ILE A 63 33.19 -40.72 -5.86
C ILE A 63 32.20 -40.26 -6.92
N SER A 64 30.98 -39.93 -6.51
CA SER A 64 29.98 -39.32 -7.40
C SER A 64 30.20 -37.81 -7.44
N LEU A 65 30.22 -37.25 -8.64
CA LEU A 65 30.30 -35.81 -8.88
C LEU A 65 28.94 -35.27 -9.34
N PRO A 66 28.69 -33.94 -9.23
CA PRO A 66 27.48 -33.32 -9.77
C PRO A 66 27.39 -33.58 -11.27
N GLY A 67 26.20 -33.97 -11.75
CA GLY A 67 26.00 -34.38 -13.16
C GLY A 67 26.12 -35.88 -13.42
N GLY A 68 26.23 -36.71 -12.36
CA GLY A 68 26.14 -38.18 -12.44
C GLY A 68 27.43 -38.88 -12.84
N GLN A 69 28.52 -38.13 -13.05
CA GLN A 69 29.84 -38.69 -13.30
C GLN A 69 30.36 -39.40 -12.05
N LYS A 70 30.92 -40.60 -12.22
CA LYS A 70 31.60 -41.34 -11.15
C LYS A 70 33.08 -41.45 -11.44
N VAL A 71 33.92 -41.18 -10.45
CA VAL A 71 35.38 -41.20 -10.56
C VAL A 71 35.94 -42.17 -9.52
N ASP A 72 36.89 -43.01 -9.95
CA ASP A 72 37.62 -43.89 -9.04
C ASP A 72 38.68 -43.08 -8.28
N ALA A 73 38.68 -43.21 -6.96
CA ALA A 73 39.62 -42.58 -6.04
C ALA A 73 40.24 -43.65 -5.10
N VAL A 74 41.29 -43.28 -4.37
CA VAL A 74 41.96 -44.18 -3.43
C VAL A 74 41.69 -43.70 -2.01
N ALA A 75 41.12 -44.58 -1.19
CA ALA A 75 40.82 -44.29 0.22
C ALA A 75 42.09 -43.83 0.97
N TRP A 76 41.93 -42.86 1.87
CA TRP A 76 42.98 -42.25 2.70
C TRP A 76 44.12 -41.57 1.93
N LYS A 77 44.03 -41.48 0.59
CA LYS A 77 45.08 -40.90 -0.28
C LYS A 77 44.57 -39.80 -1.20
N THR A 78 43.44 -40.02 -1.87
CA THR A 78 42.86 -39.04 -2.78
C THR A 78 42.11 -37.97 -1.99
N THR A 79 42.39 -36.70 -2.28
CA THR A 79 41.72 -35.55 -1.64
C THR A 79 40.74 -34.87 -2.61
N PRO A 80 39.72 -34.14 -2.11
CA PRO A 80 38.86 -33.32 -2.96
C PRO A 80 39.65 -32.34 -3.83
N TYR A 81 40.73 -31.75 -3.32
CA TYR A 81 41.59 -30.85 -4.10
C TYR A 81 42.20 -31.54 -5.32
N GLN A 82 42.74 -32.76 -5.16
CA GLN A 82 43.31 -33.52 -6.27
C GLN A 82 42.25 -33.85 -7.33
N LEU A 83 41.02 -34.16 -6.92
CA LEU A 83 39.90 -34.37 -7.84
C LEU A 83 39.50 -33.06 -8.55
N ALA A 84 39.48 -31.93 -7.84
CA ALA A 84 39.25 -30.61 -8.46
C ALA A 84 40.28 -30.31 -9.55
N GLN A 85 41.56 -30.57 -9.28
CA GLN A 85 42.66 -30.38 -10.26
C GLN A 85 42.50 -31.26 -11.50
N GLN A 86 42.01 -32.49 -11.33
CA GLN A 86 41.73 -33.40 -12.45
C GLN A 86 40.56 -32.91 -13.32
N ILE A 87 39.56 -32.26 -12.72
CA ILE A 87 38.41 -31.70 -13.44
C ILE A 87 38.82 -30.43 -14.20
N SER A 88 39.37 -29.43 -13.49
CA SER A 88 39.94 -28.24 -14.11
C SER A 88 40.82 -27.46 -13.12
N SER A 89 41.87 -26.81 -13.62
CA SER A 89 42.71 -25.92 -12.80
C SER A 89 41.91 -24.78 -12.19
N ASN A 90 40.97 -24.20 -12.93
CA ASN A 90 40.12 -23.10 -12.45
C ASN A 90 39.25 -23.54 -11.26
N LEU A 91 38.65 -24.73 -11.30
CA LEU A 91 37.88 -25.25 -10.17
C LEU A 91 38.76 -25.48 -8.94
N ALA A 92 39.97 -26.01 -9.12
CA ALA A 92 40.92 -26.21 -8.03
C ALA A 92 41.33 -24.89 -7.37
N ASP A 93 41.51 -23.83 -8.15
CA ASP A 93 41.92 -22.51 -7.66
C ASP A 93 40.77 -21.76 -6.98
N THR A 94 39.54 -21.90 -7.48
CA THR A 94 38.34 -21.21 -6.97
C THR A 94 37.60 -21.97 -5.87
N ALA A 95 37.87 -23.26 -5.69
CA ALA A 95 37.28 -24.05 -4.61
C ALA A 95 37.73 -23.55 -3.24
N VAL A 96 36.75 -23.29 -2.37
CA VAL A 96 36.93 -22.89 -0.97
C VAL A 96 36.95 -24.12 -0.08
N ALA A 97 35.98 -25.02 -0.28
CA ALA A 97 35.78 -26.24 0.49
C ALA A 97 35.10 -27.31 -0.38
N ALA A 98 34.90 -28.50 0.17
CA ALA A 98 34.07 -29.54 -0.41
C ALA A 98 32.87 -29.83 0.49
N GLN A 99 31.87 -30.51 -0.06
CA GLN A 99 30.80 -31.17 0.65
C GLN A 99 30.86 -32.65 0.30
N VAL A 100 30.97 -33.50 1.31
CA VAL A 100 31.12 -34.96 1.18
C VAL A 100 29.94 -35.59 1.91
N ASN A 101 29.07 -36.30 1.18
CA ASN A 101 27.84 -36.89 1.72
C ASN A 101 26.93 -35.88 2.45
N GLY A 102 26.86 -34.65 1.94
CA GLY A 102 26.07 -33.58 2.54
C GLY A 102 26.79 -32.75 3.60
N GLU A 103 27.95 -33.18 4.10
CA GLU A 103 28.68 -32.51 5.17
C GLU A 103 29.86 -31.66 4.66
N PRO A 104 30.12 -30.47 5.23
CA PRO A 104 31.29 -29.65 4.88
C PRO A 104 32.62 -30.37 5.15
N TYR A 105 33.57 -30.25 4.22
CA TYR A 105 34.80 -31.04 4.21
C TYR A 105 36.00 -30.23 3.68
N ASP A 106 37.17 -30.37 4.31
CA ASP A 106 38.39 -29.68 3.87
C ASP A 106 38.92 -30.24 2.55
N LEU A 107 39.40 -29.37 1.67
CA LEU A 107 39.91 -29.77 0.35
C LEU A 107 41.15 -30.67 0.42
N GLU A 108 41.95 -30.55 1.48
CA GLU A 108 43.17 -31.34 1.71
C GLU A 108 42.92 -32.61 2.54
N ARG A 109 41.70 -32.81 3.06
CA ARG A 109 41.38 -34.01 3.85
C ARG A 109 41.19 -35.20 2.90
N PRO A 110 41.89 -36.34 3.10
CA PRO A 110 41.71 -37.51 2.25
C PRO A 110 40.32 -38.15 2.40
N LEU A 111 39.75 -38.62 1.31
CA LEU A 111 38.47 -39.33 1.29
C LEU A 111 38.64 -40.75 1.83
N GLU A 112 37.71 -41.19 2.68
CA GLU A 112 37.84 -42.44 3.46
C GLU A 112 36.99 -43.59 2.87
N THR A 113 35.87 -43.24 2.25
CA THR A 113 34.86 -44.16 1.72
C THR A 113 34.27 -43.65 0.41
N ASP A 114 33.44 -44.47 -0.23
CA ASP A 114 32.54 -44.02 -1.30
C ASP A 114 31.72 -42.82 -0.81
N ALA A 115 31.59 -41.80 -1.65
CA ALA A 115 30.92 -40.57 -1.27
C ALA A 115 30.41 -39.76 -2.46
N ASP A 116 29.39 -38.95 -2.19
CA ASP A 116 28.93 -37.90 -3.10
C ASP A 116 29.69 -36.60 -2.78
N LEU A 117 30.43 -36.11 -3.76
CA LEU A 117 31.32 -34.94 -3.64
C LEU A 117 30.76 -33.75 -4.40
N ARG A 118 30.64 -32.60 -3.73
CA ARG A 118 30.32 -31.31 -4.35
C ARG A 118 31.35 -30.27 -3.94
N PHE A 119 31.78 -29.43 -4.87
CA PHE A 119 32.70 -28.32 -4.57
C PHE A 119 31.92 -27.08 -4.16
N LEU A 120 32.42 -26.40 -3.12
CA LEU A 120 31.91 -25.14 -2.62
C LEU A 120 32.84 -24.02 -3.07
N THR A 121 32.32 -23.06 -3.82
CA THR A 121 33.02 -21.83 -4.23
C THR A 121 32.54 -20.64 -3.40
N PHE A 122 33.25 -19.51 -3.50
CA PHE A 122 32.87 -18.27 -2.80
C PHE A 122 31.49 -17.73 -3.18
N ASP A 123 30.92 -18.15 -4.31
CA ASP A 123 29.57 -17.73 -4.72
C ASP A 123 28.46 -18.40 -3.88
N SER A 124 28.75 -19.56 -3.29
CA SER A 124 27.79 -20.28 -2.46
C SER A 124 27.77 -19.75 -1.02
N ALA A 125 26.60 -19.76 -0.37
CA ALA A 125 26.46 -19.32 1.03
C ALA A 125 27.38 -20.10 1.98
N GLN A 126 27.46 -21.42 1.84
CA GLN A 126 28.38 -22.26 2.62
C GLN A 126 29.86 -21.95 2.32
N GLY A 127 30.20 -21.69 1.05
CA GLY A 127 31.55 -21.27 0.68
C GLY A 127 31.94 -19.93 1.32
N LYS A 128 31.08 -18.92 1.29
CA LYS A 128 31.31 -17.65 2.01
C LYS A 128 31.50 -17.87 3.50
N ALA A 129 30.67 -18.72 4.10
CA ALA A 129 30.78 -19.03 5.53
C ALA A 129 32.15 -19.63 5.88
N VAL A 130 32.67 -20.59 5.09
CA VAL A 130 34.00 -21.19 5.30
C VAL A 130 35.13 -20.19 5.02
N PHE A 131 35.00 -19.39 3.97
CA PHE A 131 35.97 -18.37 3.59
C PHE A 131 36.15 -17.33 4.69
N TRP A 132 35.03 -16.76 5.17
CA TRP A 132 35.02 -15.78 6.25
C TRP A 132 35.44 -16.39 7.57
N HIS A 133 35.07 -17.65 7.84
CA HIS A 133 35.52 -18.33 9.05
C HIS A 133 37.05 -18.50 9.08
N SER A 134 37.66 -18.82 7.94
CA SER A 134 39.12 -18.85 7.80
C SER A 134 39.75 -17.46 7.97
N SER A 135 39.06 -16.41 7.52
CA SER A 135 39.48 -15.03 7.72
C SER A 135 39.39 -14.60 9.19
N THR A 136 38.43 -15.13 9.96
CA THR A 136 38.37 -14.96 11.41
C THR A 136 39.64 -15.46 12.09
N HIS A 137 40.16 -16.61 11.66
CA HIS A 137 41.38 -17.18 12.19
C HIS A 137 42.61 -16.31 11.87
N VAL A 138 42.67 -15.73 10.67
CA VAL A 138 43.73 -14.75 10.32
C VAL A 138 43.68 -13.53 11.25
N LEU A 139 42.48 -13.00 11.52
CA LEU A 139 42.29 -11.92 12.48
C LEU A 139 42.67 -12.33 13.91
N GLY A 140 42.33 -13.55 14.34
CA GLY A 140 42.75 -14.11 15.62
C GLY A 140 44.27 -14.17 15.76
N ALA A 141 44.96 -14.65 14.72
CA ALA A 141 46.42 -14.71 14.68
C ALA A 141 47.07 -13.32 14.81
N ALA A 142 46.54 -12.34 14.06
CA ALA A 142 47.00 -10.96 14.13
C ALA A 142 46.79 -10.35 15.53
N ALA A 143 45.65 -10.64 16.17
CA ALA A 143 45.33 -10.14 17.50
C ALA A 143 46.18 -10.79 18.61
N GLU A 144 46.43 -12.11 18.56
CA GLU A 144 47.37 -12.77 19.48
C GLU A 144 48.78 -12.17 19.35
N GLN A 145 49.24 -11.92 18.13
CA GLN A 145 50.58 -11.38 17.84
C GLN A 145 50.73 -9.90 18.25
N LEU A 146 49.77 -9.04 17.91
CA LEU A 146 49.87 -7.60 18.17
C LEU A 146 49.41 -7.21 19.58
N LEU A 147 48.27 -7.77 20.01
CA LEU A 147 47.61 -7.34 21.23
C LEU A 147 47.89 -8.28 22.41
N GLY A 148 48.46 -9.48 22.19
CA GLY A 148 48.49 -10.50 23.23
C GLY A 148 47.07 -10.93 23.63
N ALA A 149 46.12 -10.86 22.68
CA ALA A 149 44.73 -11.20 22.89
C ALA A 149 44.55 -12.66 23.28
N VAL A 150 43.62 -12.93 24.20
CA VAL A 150 43.16 -14.29 24.47
C VAL A 150 41.92 -14.52 23.61
N LEU A 151 41.99 -15.48 22.68
CA LEU A 151 40.91 -15.75 21.72
C LEU A 151 39.71 -16.41 22.40
N CYS A 152 38.50 -15.88 22.17
CA CYS A 152 37.26 -16.44 22.70
C CYS A 152 36.47 -17.15 21.60
N GLN A 153 35.53 -16.45 20.94
CA GLN A 153 34.69 -16.96 19.85
C GLN A 153 34.90 -16.14 18.58
N GLY A 154 34.88 -16.80 17.43
CA GLY A 154 35.06 -16.17 16.13
C GLY A 154 34.25 -16.84 15.02
N PRO A 155 32.92 -16.65 14.98
CA PRO A 155 32.11 -17.19 13.90
C PRO A 155 32.22 -16.34 12.63
N SER A 156 31.89 -16.95 11.49
CA SER A 156 31.48 -16.20 10.30
C SER A 156 30.02 -15.74 10.45
N THR A 157 29.66 -14.74 9.66
CA THR A 157 28.32 -14.14 9.63
C THR A 157 27.86 -14.05 8.18
N GLU A 158 26.62 -13.66 7.93
CA GLU A 158 26.12 -13.43 6.56
C GLU A 158 26.82 -12.26 5.84
N CYS A 159 27.49 -11.38 6.59
CA CYS A 159 28.08 -10.13 6.09
C CYS A 159 29.60 -10.05 6.34
N GLY A 160 30.29 -11.18 6.50
CA GLY A 160 31.71 -11.21 6.85
C GLY A 160 31.96 -12.05 8.10
N PHE A 161 32.77 -11.55 9.02
CA PHE A 161 33.15 -12.26 10.24
C PHE A 161 33.43 -11.30 11.41
N TYR A 162 33.50 -11.86 12.62
CA TYR A 162 34.07 -11.15 13.76
C TYR A 162 34.85 -12.09 14.65
N HIS A 163 35.74 -11.53 15.47
CA HIS A 163 36.40 -12.27 16.53
C HIS A 163 36.27 -11.52 17.86
N ASP A 164 35.85 -12.24 18.90
CA ASP A 164 35.83 -11.77 20.27
C ASP A 164 37.15 -12.12 20.98
N PHE A 165 37.72 -11.12 21.65
CA PHE A 165 38.99 -11.19 22.34
C PHE A 165 38.84 -10.76 23.80
N PHE A 166 39.56 -11.43 24.68
CA PHE A 166 39.81 -10.93 26.02
C PHE A 166 41.17 -10.24 26.10
N LEU A 167 41.17 -8.97 26.51
CA LEU A 167 42.38 -8.13 26.65
C LEU A 167 42.67 -7.75 28.12
N GLY A 168 41.97 -8.36 29.08
CA GLY A 168 41.96 -7.93 30.47
C GLY A 168 40.88 -6.87 30.75
N LYS A 169 40.70 -6.51 32.03
CA LYS A 169 39.59 -5.64 32.47
C LYS A 169 39.74 -4.17 32.08
N GLU A 170 40.96 -3.71 31.80
CA GLU A 170 41.26 -2.28 31.61
C GLU A 170 41.61 -1.91 30.16
N ARG A 171 41.89 -2.89 29.29
CA ARG A 171 42.33 -2.64 27.92
C ARG A 171 41.22 -2.90 26.92
N THR A 172 41.03 -1.94 26.02
CA THR A 172 40.12 -2.04 24.88
C THR A 172 40.89 -1.86 23.58
N VAL A 173 40.35 -2.38 22.48
CA VAL A 173 40.91 -2.13 21.14
C VAL A 173 40.57 -0.69 20.77
N LYS A 174 41.57 0.12 20.43
CA LYS A 174 41.38 1.50 19.98
C LYS A 174 41.14 1.52 18.47
N GLY A 175 40.32 2.46 17.98
CA GLY A 175 40.09 2.63 16.55
C GLY A 175 41.38 2.86 15.75
N SER A 176 42.39 3.51 16.35
CA SER A 176 43.72 3.71 15.75
C SER A 176 44.55 2.42 15.59
N GLU A 177 44.20 1.34 16.30
CA GLU A 177 44.87 0.04 16.18
C GLU A 177 44.29 -0.82 15.05
N LEU A 178 43.08 -0.52 14.56
CA LEU A 178 42.44 -1.28 13.48
C LEU A 178 43.26 -1.28 12.18
N PRO A 179 43.79 -0.15 11.68
CA PRO A 179 44.63 -0.17 10.47
C PRO A 179 45.92 -1.00 10.64
N VAL A 180 46.46 -1.06 11.87
CA VAL A 180 47.67 -1.85 12.16
C VAL A 180 47.33 -3.34 12.19
N LEU A 181 46.22 -3.73 12.83
CA LEU A 181 45.71 -5.10 12.81
C LEU A 181 45.39 -5.57 11.39
N GLU A 182 44.73 -4.72 10.60
CA GLU A 182 44.39 -5.01 9.21
C GLU A 182 45.66 -5.26 8.38
N ARG A 183 46.69 -4.43 8.56
CA ARG A 183 47.97 -4.61 7.86
C ARG A 183 48.62 -5.96 8.19
N ILE A 184 48.61 -6.37 9.46
CA ILE A 184 49.14 -7.68 9.88
C ILE A 184 48.29 -8.81 9.29
N CYS A 185 46.96 -8.67 9.24
CA CYS A 185 46.08 -9.65 8.59
C CYS A 185 46.42 -9.81 7.10
N GLN A 186 46.67 -8.70 6.40
CA GLN A 186 47.07 -8.68 5.00
C GLN A 186 48.45 -9.33 4.80
N ASP A 187 49.41 -9.06 5.68
CA ASP A 187 50.73 -9.70 5.63
C ASP A 187 50.63 -11.22 5.89
N LEU A 188 49.75 -11.67 6.80
CA LEU A 188 49.45 -13.08 7.05
C LEU A 188 48.73 -13.75 5.88
N ALA A 189 47.83 -13.04 5.20
CA ALA A 189 47.20 -13.50 3.96
C ALA A 189 48.26 -13.69 2.86
N ALA A 190 49.11 -12.69 2.64
CA ALA A 190 50.18 -12.74 1.65
C ALA A 190 51.22 -13.85 1.90
N ALA A 191 51.41 -14.25 3.16
CA ALA A 191 52.33 -15.34 3.54
C ALA A 191 51.88 -16.74 3.07
N ALA A 192 50.63 -16.90 2.61
CA ALA A 192 50.07 -18.15 2.09
C ALA A 192 50.30 -19.36 3.02
N GLN A 193 50.08 -19.18 4.32
CA GLN A 193 50.28 -20.22 5.33
C GLN A 193 49.17 -21.29 5.21
N PRO A 194 49.50 -22.58 5.24
CA PRO A 194 48.51 -23.65 5.12
C PRO A 194 47.73 -23.82 6.43
N PHE A 195 46.43 -24.07 6.31
CA PHE A 195 45.61 -24.52 7.44
C PHE A 195 45.80 -26.02 7.65
N ARG A 196 46.12 -26.42 8.88
CA ARG A 196 46.45 -27.81 9.26
C ARG A 196 45.46 -28.33 10.28
N ARG A 197 44.64 -29.31 9.88
CA ARG A 197 43.59 -29.93 10.70
C ARG A 197 44.11 -31.07 11.56
N LEU A 198 44.24 -30.86 12.87
CA LEU A 198 44.63 -31.85 13.86
C LEU A 198 43.41 -32.41 14.59
N GLU A 199 43.34 -33.73 14.78
CA GLU A 199 42.41 -34.38 15.71
C GLU A 199 43.13 -34.71 17.02
N ALA A 200 42.62 -34.16 18.12
CA ALA A 200 43.22 -34.27 19.44
C ALA A 200 42.22 -34.78 20.47
N SER A 201 42.70 -35.59 21.42
CA SER A 201 41.91 -36.07 22.55
C SER A 201 41.63 -34.94 23.55
N GLN A 202 40.61 -35.10 24.39
CA GLN A 202 40.30 -34.09 25.43
C GLN A 202 41.51 -33.73 26.32
N ALA A 203 42.37 -34.71 26.66
CA ALA A 203 43.58 -34.46 27.44
C ALA A 203 44.60 -33.60 26.68
N GLN A 204 44.81 -33.89 25.38
CA GLN A 204 45.67 -33.11 24.50
C GLN A 204 45.12 -31.69 24.28
N LEU A 205 43.80 -31.53 24.15
CA LEU A 205 43.14 -30.23 24.03
C LEU A 205 43.33 -29.38 25.29
N ARG A 206 43.14 -29.96 26.48
CA ARG A 206 43.40 -29.26 27.75
C ARG A 206 44.85 -28.81 27.88
N GLN A 207 45.79 -29.60 27.38
CA GLN A 207 47.20 -29.23 27.36
C GLN A 207 47.51 -28.13 26.34
N LEU A 208 46.94 -28.21 25.12
CA LEU A 208 47.09 -27.19 24.07
C LEU A 208 46.58 -25.82 24.53
N PHE A 209 45.42 -25.78 25.18
CA PHE A 209 44.76 -24.53 25.57
C PHE A 209 44.88 -24.22 27.06
N LYS A 210 45.88 -24.78 27.76
CA LYS A 210 46.08 -24.58 29.21
C LYS A 210 46.18 -23.11 29.62
N ASP A 211 46.59 -22.25 28.69
CA ASP A 211 46.78 -20.81 28.86
C ASP A 211 45.53 -19.99 28.51
N ASN A 212 44.51 -20.61 27.88
CA ASN A 212 43.28 -19.94 27.45
C ASN A 212 42.05 -20.46 28.22
N PRO A 213 41.61 -19.77 29.29
CA PRO A 213 40.48 -20.22 30.11
C PRO A 213 39.16 -20.29 29.35
N PHE A 214 38.97 -19.48 28.31
CA PHE A 214 37.75 -19.48 27.50
C PHE A 214 37.66 -20.74 26.64
N LYS A 215 38.78 -21.16 26.02
CA LYS A 215 38.83 -22.38 25.22
C LYS A 215 38.73 -23.64 26.09
N LEU A 216 39.34 -23.65 27.28
CA LEU A 216 39.17 -24.75 28.25
C LEU A 216 37.70 -25.00 28.61
N ARG A 217 36.92 -23.93 28.84
CA ARG A 217 35.48 -24.04 29.08
C ARG A 217 34.72 -24.55 27.87
N LEU A 218 35.04 -24.06 26.67
CA LEU A 218 34.42 -24.57 25.44
C LEU A 218 34.71 -26.06 25.22
N ILE A 219 35.89 -26.54 25.61
CA ILE A 219 36.23 -27.96 25.59
C ILE A 219 35.33 -28.74 26.56
N GLU A 220 35.17 -28.24 27.79
CA GLU A 220 34.32 -28.89 28.80
C GLU A 220 32.84 -28.95 28.38
N GLU A 221 32.30 -27.88 27.80
CA GLU A 221 30.88 -27.79 27.46
C GLU A 221 30.52 -28.44 26.12
N LYS A 222 31.38 -28.30 25.09
CA LYS A 222 31.02 -28.63 23.71
C LYS A 222 31.71 -29.87 23.15
N VAL A 223 32.74 -30.40 23.81
CA VAL A 223 33.45 -31.61 23.35
C VAL A 223 32.91 -32.82 24.10
N THR A 224 31.85 -33.43 23.55
CA THR A 224 31.23 -34.65 24.09
C THR A 224 31.88 -35.93 23.57
N GLY A 225 32.54 -35.88 22.42
CA GLY A 225 33.22 -37.02 21.79
C GLY A 225 34.63 -37.30 22.35
N PRO A 226 35.25 -38.43 21.94
CA PRO A 226 36.59 -38.83 22.39
C PRO A 226 37.70 -37.88 21.87
N THR A 227 37.47 -37.25 20.73
CA THR A 227 38.37 -36.29 20.08
C THR A 227 37.61 -35.05 19.62
N ALA A 228 38.33 -33.94 19.46
CA ALA A 228 37.87 -32.79 18.71
C ALA A 228 38.98 -32.26 17.81
N THR A 229 38.61 -31.36 16.91
CA THR A 229 39.49 -30.81 15.89
C THR A 229 40.10 -29.48 16.33
N VAL A 230 41.36 -29.30 15.93
CA VAL A 230 42.17 -28.10 16.15
C VAL A 230 42.78 -27.70 14.81
N TYR A 231 42.76 -26.42 14.50
CA TYR A 231 43.39 -25.90 13.29
C TYR A 231 44.61 -25.07 13.64
N GLY A 232 45.73 -25.41 13.00
CA GLY A 232 46.96 -24.62 13.04
C GLY A 232 47.15 -23.84 11.74
N CYS A 233 47.54 -22.56 11.84
CA CYS A 233 47.88 -21.72 10.69
C CYS A 233 49.00 -20.76 11.08
N GLY A 234 50.23 -21.03 10.61
CA GLY A 234 51.41 -20.30 11.07
C GLY A 234 51.60 -20.42 12.58
N MET A 235 51.50 -19.29 13.29
CA MET A 235 51.60 -19.24 14.76
C MET A 235 50.27 -19.48 15.48
N LEU A 236 49.15 -19.41 14.77
CA LEU A 236 47.83 -19.64 15.34
C LEU A 236 47.62 -21.13 15.57
N VAL A 237 47.06 -21.46 16.73
CA VAL A 237 46.47 -22.76 17.03
C VAL A 237 45.14 -22.50 17.71
N ASP A 238 44.04 -22.92 17.06
CA ASP A 238 42.69 -22.69 17.59
C ASP A 238 41.76 -23.91 17.52
N LEU A 239 40.87 -24.03 18.51
CA LEU A 239 39.86 -25.07 18.61
C LEU A 239 38.72 -24.75 17.66
N CYS A 240 38.54 -25.58 16.63
CA CYS A 240 37.54 -25.36 15.61
C CYS A 240 37.16 -26.67 14.90
N ARG A 241 35.88 -26.81 14.51
CA ARG A 241 35.36 -27.93 13.68
C ARG A 241 35.83 -27.85 12.22
N GLY A 242 35.99 -26.63 11.69
CA GLY A 242 36.23 -26.35 10.28
C GLY A 242 34.99 -26.62 9.41
N PRO A 243 35.16 -26.76 8.09
CA PRO A 243 36.43 -26.77 7.35
C PRO A 243 37.06 -25.36 7.24
N HIS A 244 38.28 -25.30 6.73
CA HIS A 244 39.00 -24.07 6.41
C HIS A 244 39.48 -24.02 4.96
N LEU A 245 39.88 -22.82 4.51
CA LEU A 245 40.64 -22.62 3.28
C LEU A 245 41.92 -23.47 3.27
N ARG A 246 42.48 -23.76 2.10
CA ARG A 246 43.75 -24.50 2.01
C ARG A 246 44.91 -23.71 2.60
N HIS A 247 44.96 -22.42 2.28
CA HIS A 247 45.96 -21.51 2.79
C HIS A 247 45.44 -20.07 2.85
N THR A 248 46.06 -19.24 3.70
CA THR A 248 45.67 -17.83 3.89
C THR A 248 45.78 -16.99 2.63
N GLY A 249 46.63 -17.38 1.67
CA GLY A 249 46.81 -16.69 0.38
C GLY A 249 45.61 -16.74 -0.56
N GLN A 250 44.58 -17.54 -0.26
CA GLN A 250 43.30 -17.47 -0.97
C GLN A 250 42.49 -16.22 -0.59
N ILE A 251 42.90 -15.48 0.45
CA ILE A 251 42.31 -14.20 0.83
C ILE A 251 43.02 -13.08 0.08
N GLY A 252 42.48 -12.69 -1.07
CA GLY A 252 43.05 -11.61 -1.90
C GLY A 252 42.71 -10.20 -1.42
N GLY A 253 41.61 -10.01 -0.69
CA GLY A 253 41.22 -8.74 -0.08
C GLY A 253 40.65 -8.93 1.33
N LEU A 254 41.05 -8.09 2.28
CA LEU A 254 40.55 -8.09 3.65
C LEU A 254 40.48 -6.67 4.21
N LYS A 255 39.37 -6.34 4.87
CA LYS A 255 39.13 -5.06 5.56
C LYS A 255 38.51 -5.27 6.94
N LEU A 256 39.02 -4.55 7.94
CA LEU A 256 38.43 -4.50 9.27
C LEU A 256 37.43 -3.33 9.35
N LEU A 257 36.27 -3.58 9.96
CA LEU A 257 35.12 -2.69 9.90
C LEU A 257 34.92 -1.90 11.18
N SER A 258 34.85 -2.60 12.31
CA SER A 258 34.49 -1.98 13.59
C SER A 258 35.11 -2.72 14.77
N ASN A 259 35.32 -1.98 15.85
CA ASN A 259 35.59 -2.47 17.18
C ASN A 259 34.39 -2.17 18.09
N SER A 260 33.91 -3.16 18.83
CA SER A 260 32.82 -3.00 19.80
C SER A 260 33.07 -3.82 21.06
N SER A 261 32.29 -3.62 22.11
CA SER A 261 32.29 -4.52 23.27
C SER A 261 31.27 -5.65 23.06
N SER A 262 31.58 -6.82 23.61
CA SER A 262 30.64 -7.94 23.75
C SER A 262 30.74 -8.52 25.16
N VAL A 263 29.80 -9.39 25.53
CA VAL A 263 29.76 -9.97 26.89
C VAL A 263 29.74 -11.49 26.78
N TRP A 264 30.63 -12.12 27.55
CA TRP A 264 30.67 -13.56 27.70
C TRP A 264 29.66 -14.00 28.77
N ARG A 265 28.56 -14.64 28.35
CA ARG A 265 27.45 -15.03 29.24
C ARG A 265 27.68 -16.43 29.83
N PHE A 266 27.95 -16.51 31.13
CA PHE A 266 28.15 -17.76 31.90
C PHE A 266 27.46 -17.66 33.28
N PRO A 267 27.20 -18.79 33.97
CA PRO A 267 26.77 -18.78 35.37
C PRO A 267 27.89 -18.18 36.25
N GLY A 268 27.81 -16.87 36.50
CA GLY A 268 28.83 -16.09 37.20
C GLY A 268 28.80 -14.61 36.84
N ALA A 269 29.87 -13.87 37.17
CA ALA A 269 30.01 -12.48 36.73
C ALA A 269 30.32 -12.42 35.22
N PRO A 270 29.60 -11.59 34.44
CA PRO A 270 29.85 -11.44 33.01
C PRO A 270 31.24 -10.82 32.76
N GLU A 271 32.02 -11.45 31.89
CA GLU A 271 33.30 -10.89 31.43
C GLU A 271 33.07 -10.08 30.15
N THR A 272 33.60 -8.85 30.12
CA THR A 272 33.54 -7.97 28.95
C THR A 272 34.64 -8.35 27.97
N LEU A 273 34.25 -8.58 26.72
CA LEU A 273 35.13 -8.90 25.61
C LEU A 273 35.20 -7.73 24.62
N GLN A 274 36.22 -7.75 23.78
CA GLN A 274 36.40 -6.82 22.66
C GLN A 274 36.16 -7.56 21.36
N ARG A 275 35.17 -7.10 20.59
CA ARG A 275 34.83 -7.64 19.27
C ARG A 275 35.47 -6.80 18.20
N VAL A 276 36.16 -7.44 17.25
CA VAL A 276 36.58 -6.80 15.99
C VAL A 276 35.89 -7.51 14.85
N SER A 277 35.19 -6.75 14.01
CA SER A 277 34.47 -7.26 12.83
C SER A 277 35.25 -6.95 11.55
N GLY A 278 35.15 -7.82 10.54
CA GLY A 278 35.85 -7.70 9.28
C GLY A 278 35.09 -8.36 8.13
N ILE A 279 35.54 -8.06 6.91
CA ILE A 279 35.09 -8.72 5.69
C ILE A 279 36.29 -9.04 4.80
N SER A 280 36.17 -10.09 3.99
CA SER A 280 37.21 -10.53 3.08
C SER A 280 36.64 -11.15 1.82
N PHE A 281 37.45 -11.15 0.76
CA PHE A 281 37.10 -11.62 -0.58
C PHE A 281 38.27 -12.37 -1.23
N PRO A 282 37.99 -13.29 -2.17
CA PRO A 282 39.02 -13.99 -2.95
C PRO A 282 39.97 -13.03 -3.69
N THR A 283 39.47 -11.87 -4.14
CA THR A 283 40.26 -10.88 -4.88
C THR A 283 40.16 -9.46 -4.31
N ALA A 284 41.18 -8.64 -4.57
CA ALA A 284 41.16 -7.22 -4.22
C ALA A 284 40.15 -6.41 -5.07
N GLU A 285 39.79 -6.90 -6.25
CA GLU A 285 38.75 -6.30 -7.11
C GLU A 285 37.37 -6.44 -6.48
N GLU A 286 37.03 -7.61 -5.96
CA GLU A 286 35.77 -7.82 -5.23
C GLU A 286 35.68 -6.98 -3.95
N LEU A 287 36.80 -6.82 -3.23
CA LEU A 287 36.83 -5.92 -2.07
C LEU A 287 36.55 -4.47 -2.47
N ARG A 288 37.18 -3.97 -3.55
CA ARG A 288 36.92 -2.61 -4.05
C ARG A 288 35.48 -2.44 -4.50
N ALA A 289 34.93 -3.42 -5.22
CA ALA A 289 33.51 -3.40 -5.62
C ALA A 289 32.57 -3.39 -4.40
N TRP A 290 32.91 -4.12 -3.34
CA TRP A 290 32.18 -4.08 -2.08
C TRP A 290 32.31 -2.74 -1.36
N GLU A 291 33.49 -2.11 -1.37
CA GLU A 291 33.71 -0.77 -0.81
C GLU A 291 32.91 0.30 -1.55
N GLU A 292 32.94 0.30 -2.88
CA GLU A 292 32.13 1.19 -3.71
C GLU A 292 30.63 1.00 -3.41
N TRP A 293 30.18 -0.26 -3.34
CA TRP A 293 28.79 -0.57 -2.95
C TRP A 293 28.46 -0.11 -1.52
N ARG A 294 29.41 -0.16 -0.58
CA ARG A 294 29.25 0.38 0.78
C ARG A 294 29.16 1.89 0.82
N GLU A 295 29.99 2.60 0.06
CA GLU A 295 29.93 4.06 -0.04
C GLU A 295 28.60 4.52 -0.65
N ASP A 296 28.16 3.86 -1.72
CA ASP A 296 26.83 4.06 -2.30
C ASP A 296 25.71 3.74 -1.30
N ALA A 297 25.90 2.72 -0.46
CA ALA A 297 24.98 2.36 0.61
C ALA A 297 24.86 3.44 1.70
N GLU A 298 25.97 4.00 2.13
CA GLU A 298 26.00 5.08 3.13
C GLU A 298 25.38 6.37 2.60
N LEU A 299 25.57 6.67 1.31
CA LEU A 299 24.92 7.80 0.64
C LEU A 299 23.39 7.66 0.60
N ARG A 300 22.89 6.42 0.51
CA ARG A 300 21.46 6.12 0.44
C ARG A 300 20.83 5.86 1.79
N ASP A 301 21.57 5.86 2.89
CA ASP A 301 21.02 5.57 4.22
C ASP A 301 19.89 6.55 4.59
N HIS A 302 18.71 6.02 4.93
CA HIS A 302 17.54 6.84 5.26
C HIS A 302 17.78 7.79 6.43
N ARG A 303 18.70 7.47 7.36
CA ARG A 303 19.04 8.34 8.50
C ARG A 303 19.77 9.59 8.04
N ARG A 304 20.65 9.44 7.04
CA ARG A 304 21.35 10.55 6.40
C ARG A 304 20.39 11.37 5.56
N ILE A 305 19.62 10.73 4.68
CA ILE A 305 18.59 11.39 3.85
C ILE A 305 17.58 12.11 4.75
N GLY A 306 17.12 11.47 5.81
CA GLY A 306 16.14 12.01 6.76
C GLY A 306 16.64 13.28 7.44
N LYS A 307 17.94 13.36 7.74
CA LYS A 307 18.59 14.58 8.26
C LYS A 307 18.75 15.64 7.17
N GLU A 308 19.28 15.29 6.00
CA GLU A 308 19.55 16.21 4.90
C GLU A 308 18.27 16.86 4.34
N GLN A 309 17.16 16.11 4.31
CA GLN A 309 15.86 16.55 3.80
C GLN A 309 14.90 17.02 4.89
N GLU A 310 15.33 17.02 6.16
CA GLU A 310 14.52 17.42 7.31
C GLU A 310 13.20 16.63 7.40
N LEU A 311 13.29 15.30 7.27
CA LEU A 311 12.13 14.40 7.32
C LEU A 311 11.80 14.00 8.75
N PHE A 312 12.80 13.66 9.55
CA PHE A 312 12.62 13.20 10.92
C PHE A 312 13.90 13.33 11.74
N PHE A 313 13.75 13.21 13.07
CA PHE A 313 14.87 13.04 14.00
C PHE A 313 14.50 12.11 15.15
N PHE A 314 15.51 11.71 15.93
CA PHE A 314 15.34 10.92 17.16
C PHE A 314 15.90 11.70 18.35
N HIS A 315 15.31 11.50 19.53
CA HIS A 315 15.74 12.16 20.76
C HIS A 315 15.90 11.15 21.89
N GLU A 316 16.91 11.33 22.75
CA GLU A 316 17.25 10.41 23.84
C GLU A 316 16.12 10.25 24.88
N LEU A 317 15.25 11.26 25.00
CA LEU A 317 14.07 11.23 25.88
C LEU A 317 12.95 10.29 25.39
N SER A 318 12.99 9.85 24.12
CA SER A 318 12.08 8.84 23.57
C SER A 318 12.85 7.92 22.62
N PRO A 319 13.75 7.08 23.16
CA PRO A 319 14.65 6.28 22.34
C PRO A 319 13.85 5.27 21.51
N GLY A 320 14.18 5.15 20.23
CA GLY A 320 13.48 4.28 19.30
C GLY A 320 12.09 4.78 18.87
N SER A 321 11.73 6.02 19.22
CA SER A 321 10.51 6.69 18.75
C SER A 321 10.87 7.87 17.86
N CYS A 322 10.33 7.87 16.65
CA CYS A 322 10.63 8.87 15.62
C CYS A 322 9.84 10.17 15.83
N PHE A 323 10.50 11.32 15.67
CA PHE A 323 9.86 12.63 15.53
C PHE A 323 9.80 12.98 14.05
N PHE A 324 8.61 12.88 13.44
CA PHE A 324 8.41 13.32 12.06
C PHE A 324 8.31 14.85 11.99
N LEU A 325 9.14 15.43 11.14
CA LEU A 325 9.11 16.85 10.78
C LEU A 325 8.08 17.09 9.67
N PRO A 326 7.67 18.34 9.38
CA PRO A 326 6.58 18.62 8.42
C PRO A 326 6.75 17.91 7.07
N ARG A 327 7.97 17.82 6.55
CA ARG A 327 8.26 17.13 5.29
C ARG A 327 8.14 15.61 5.38
N GLY A 328 8.66 14.99 6.44
CA GLY A 328 8.48 13.55 6.65
C GLY A 328 7.02 13.18 6.89
N THR A 329 6.28 14.02 7.62
CA THR A 329 4.83 13.85 7.83
C THR A 329 4.04 13.90 6.52
N ARG A 330 4.47 14.68 5.52
CA ARG A 330 3.84 14.65 4.18
C ARG A 330 3.95 13.28 3.53
N VAL A 331 5.17 12.71 3.50
CA VAL A 331 5.43 11.38 2.94
C VAL A 331 4.62 10.32 3.69
N TYR A 332 4.66 10.37 5.02
CA TYR A 332 3.89 9.49 5.90
C TYR A 332 2.39 9.54 5.58
N ASN A 333 1.82 10.74 5.53
CA ASN A 333 0.38 10.92 5.26
C ASN A 333 0.00 10.49 3.85
N ALA A 334 0.87 10.69 2.86
CA ALA A 334 0.64 10.22 1.49
C ALA A 334 0.56 8.68 1.42
N LEU A 335 1.45 7.97 2.12
CA LEU A 335 1.41 6.50 2.24
C LEU A 335 0.13 6.03 2.94
N VAL A 336 -0.24 6.64 4.06
CA VAL A 336 -1.47 6.30 4.79
C VAL A 336 -2.71 6.59 3.94
N ALA A 337 -2.76 7.73 3.25
CA ALA A 337 -3.87 8.09 2.38
C ALA A 337 -4.01 7.11 1.21
N PHE A 338 -2.88 6.67 0.63
CA PHE A 338 -2.86 5.65 -0.41
C PHE A 338 -3.47 4.32 0.08
N ILE A 339 -3.03 3.82 1.23
CA ILE A 339 -3.57 2.57 1.79
C ILE A 339 -5.05 2.71 2.19
N ARG A 340 -5.46 3.86 2.77
CA ARG A 340 -6.89 4.11 3.07
C ARG A 340 -7.77 4.10 1.83
N ALA A 341 -7.27 4.62 0.70
CA ALA A 341 -7.98 4.57 -0.57
C ALA A 341 -8.16 3.11 -1.05
N GLU A 342 -7.15 2.27 -0.85
CA GLU A 342 -7.22 0.83 -1.16
C GLU A 342 -8.15 0.07 -0.21
N TYR A 343 -8.13 0.39 1.09
CA TYR A 343 -9.08 -0.13 2.07
C TYR A 343 -10.52 0.15 1.66
N THR A 344 -10.81 1.38 1.24
CA THR A 344 -12.15 1.76 0.76
C THR A 344 -12.55 0.93 -0.46
N ARG A 345 -11.65 0.74 -1.43
CA ARG A 345 -11.91 -0.05 -2.64
C ARG A 345 -12.12 -1.54 -2.37
N ARG A 346 -11.52 -2.06 -1.30
CA ARG A 346 -11.54 -3.50 -0.94
C ARG A 346 -12.48 -3.82 0.23
N GLY A 347 -13.32 -2.87 0.64
CA GLY A 347 -14.35 -3.08 1.67
C GLY A 347 -13.79 -3.28 3.09
N PHE A 348 -12.65 -2.66 3.41
CA PHE A 348 -12.14 -2.58 4.78
C PHE A 348 -12.82 -1.43 5.53
N SER A 349 -13.13 -1.67 6.80
CA SER A 349 -13.64 -0.66 7.72
C SER A 349 -12.52 -0.22 8.65
N GLU A 350 -12.10 1.05 8.56
CA GLU A 350 -11.11 1.61 9.48
C GLU A 350 -11.73 1.79 10.88
N VAL A 351 -11.02 1.33 11.91
CA VAL A 351 -11.39 1.41 13.32
C VAL A 351 -10.28 2.07 14.12
N LYS A 352 -10.60 2.49 15.36
CA LYS A 352 -9.62 2.97 16.32
C LYS A 352 -9.78 2.24 17.63
N THR A 353 -8.68 1.72 18.15
CA THR A 353 -8.64 1.00 19.42
C THR A 353 -7.76 1.73 20.45
N PRO A 354 -8.01 1.56 21.77
CA PRO A 354 -7.15 2.11 22.81
C PRO A 354 -5.67 1.72 22.65
N THR A 355 -4.76 2.50 23.25
CA THR A 355 -3.33 2.17 23.28
C THR A 355 -2.93 1.39 24.54
N LEU A 356 -3.66 1.59 25.63
CA LEU A 356 -3.35 1.02 26.94
C LEU A 356 -4.44 0.03 27.36
N PHE A 357 -4.05 -1.16 27.77
CA PHE A 357 -4.96 -2.23 28.20
C PHE A 357 -4.50 -2.88 29.50
N SER A 358 -5.46 -3.46 30.24
CA SER A 358 -5.15 -4.39 31.32
C SER A 358 -4.41 -5.62 30.79
N THR A 359 -3.42 -6.10 31.54
CA THR A 359 -2.64 -7.30 31.22
C THR A 359 -3.48 -8.55 31.00
N LYS A 360 -4.69 -8.60 31.59
CA LYS A 360 -5.69 -9.65 31.38
C LYS A 360 -6.02 -9.89 29.90
N LEU A 361 -6.00 -8.85 29.06
CA LEU A 361 -6.23 -9.01 27.61
C LEU A 361 -5.12 -9.83 26.93
N TRP A 362 -3.87 -9.62 27.37
CA TRP A 362 -2.70 -10.30 26.83
C TRP A 362 -2.60 -11.73 27.36
N GLU A 363 -3.07 -11.99 28.58
CA GLU A 363 -3.22 -13.33 29.14
C GLU A 363 -4.31 -14.12 28.40
N LEU A 364 -5.48 -13.50 28.20
CA LEU A 364 -6.60 -14.09 27.46
C LEU A 364 -6.17 -14.46 26.04
N SER A 365 -5.50 -13.55 25.34
CA SER A 365 -5.01 -13.79 23.97
C SER A 365 -3.80 -14.73 23.88
N GLY A 366 -3.12 -15.02 25.00
CA GLY A 366 -1.91 -15.84 25.05
C GLY A 366 -0.60 -15.06 24.84
N HIS A 367 -0.67 -13.80 24.39
CA HIS A 367 0.49 -12.94 24.17
C HIS A 367 1.33 -12.70 25.43
N TRP A 368 0.74 -12.72 26.63
CA TRP A 368 1.51 -12.52 27.86
C TRP A 368 2.55 -13.63 28.09
N LYS A 369 2.25 -14.87 27.71
CA LYS A 369 3.18 -16.00 27.88
C LYS A 369 4.38 -15.90 26.93
N HIS A 370 4.15 -15.44 25.70
CA HIS A 370 5.13 -15.50 24.62
C HIS A 370 5.80 -14.14 24.30
N TYR A 371 5.19 -13.02 24.69
CA TYR A 371 5.58 -11.67 24.24
C TYR A 371 5.82 -10.67 25.38
N ARG A 372 5.64 -11.05 26.66
CA ARG A 372 5.78 -10.14 27.81
C ARG A 372 7.13 -9.41 27.87
N GLU A 373 8.20 -10.06 27.43
CA GLU A 373 9.57 -9.51 27.50
C GLU A 373 9.74 -8.36 26.50
N ASP A 374 8.95 -8.37 25.43
CA ASP A 374 8.91 -7.36 24.38
C ASP A 374 7.77 -6.34 24.56
N MET A 375 7.14 -6.27 25.74
CA MET A 375 6.03 -5.36 26.04
C MET A 375 6.40 -4.30 27.07
N PHE A 376 5.90 -3.07 26.87
CA PHE A 376 5.97 -2.03 27.90
C PHE A 376 4.81 -2.19 28.88
N ALA A 377 5.12 -2.62 30.10
CA ALA A 377 4.18 -2.67 31.22
C ALA A 377 4.33 -1.42 32.12
N LEU A 378 3.21 -0.89 32.57
CA LEU A 378 3.10 0.22 33.51
C LEU A 378 2.60 -0.32 34.85
N GLN A 379 3.37 -0.09 35.90
CA GLN A 379 2.95 -0.40 37.26
C GLN A 379 2.05 0.74 37.79
N PRO A 380 0.85 0.44 38.31
CA PRO A 380 0.01 1.46 38.93
C PRO A 380 0.71 2.06 40.15
N PRO A 381 0.66 3.39 40.36
CA PRO A 381 1.27 4.02 41.52
C PRO A 381 0.57 3.55 42.81
N GLY A 382 1.31 2.91 43.73
CA GLY A 382 0.80 2.49 45.04
C GLY A 382 1.37 1.19 45.63
N LEU A 383 2.11 0.39 44.85
CA LEU A 383 2.64 -0.90 45.32
C LEU A 383 4.00 -0.85 46.05
N ASP A 384 4.69 0.30 46.06
CA ASP A 384 6.01 0.46 46.70
C ASP A 384 5.94 1.02 48.13
N ARG A 385 4.77 1.11 48.76
CA ARG A 385 4.69 1.45 50.20
C ARG A 385 4.87 0.17 51.02
N PRO A 386 5.91 0.03 51.85
CA PRO A 386 6.00 -1.08 52.80
C PRO A 386 4.81 -0.98 53.75
N SER A 387 3.97 -2.01 53.75
CA SER A 387 2.84 -2.13 54.67
C SER A 387 3.36 -2.36 56.10
N SER A 388 3.58 -1.28 56.85
CA SER A 388 3.57 -1.35 58.30
C SER A 388 2.16 -1.09 58.81
N SER A 389 1.65 -2.03 59.61
CA SER A 389 0.40 -2.04 60.38
C SER A 389 -0.88 -2.50 59.67
N GLN A 390 -1.61 -3.31 60.43
CA GLN A 390 -2.62 -4.29 60.05
C GLN A 390 -4.03 -3.69 59.90
N SER A 391 -4.89 -4.53 59.31
CA SER A 391 -6.34 -4.65 59.46
C SER A 391 -7.20 -3.48 58.98
N ASP A 392 -7.82 -3.66 57.80
CA ASP A 392 -9.27 -3.84 57.78
C ASP A 392 -9.78 -4.49 56.49
N HIS A 393 -10.80 -5.31 56.64
CA HIS A 393 -11.39 -6.17 55.64
C HIS A 393 -12.24 -5.39 54.61
N SER A 394 -11.72 -5.22 53.41
CA SER A 394 -12.48 -5.40 52.16
C SER A 394 -11.48 -5.52 51.01
N ALA A 395 -11.57 -6.61 50.26
CA ALA A 395 -10.68 -6.88 49.14
C ALA A 395 -10.88 -5.85 48.03
N SER A 396 -10.08 -4.78 48.04
CA SER A 396 -9.84 -3.98 46.85
C SER A 396 -9.07 -4.83 45.84
N PRO A 397 -9.44 -4.86 44.55
CA PRO A 397 -8.73 -5.64 43.55
C PRO A 397 -7.27 -5.18 43.51
N ALA A 398 -6.33 -6.12 43.46
CA ALA A 398 -4.94 -5.83 43.13
C ALA A 398 -4.92 -4.92 41.90
N ALA A 399 -4.21 -3.79 41.97
CA ALA A 399 -4.21 -2.83 40.88
C ALA A 399 -3.76 -3.52 39.59
N ASP A 400 -4.69 -3.65 38.63
CA ASP A 400 -4.44 -4.35 37.37
C ASP A 400 -3.27 -3.67 36.65
N THR A 401 -2.17 -4.41 36.45
CA THR A 401 -1.02 -3.92 35.68
C THR A 401 -1.51 -3.59 34.27
N LEU A 402 -1.17 -2.40 33.78
CA LEU A 402 -1.52 -1.94 32.43
C LEU A 402 -0.32 -2.14 31.50
N ALA A 403 -0.57 -2.37 30.21
CA ALA A 403 0.49 -2.47 29.22
C ALA A 403 0.10 -1.76 27.92
N LEU A 404 1.09 -1.13 27.27
CA LEU A 404 0.92 -0.57 25.94
C LEU A 404 0.75 -1.72 24.94
N LYS A 405 -0.15 -1.57 23.98
CA LYS A 405 -0.41 -2.63 22.99
C LYS A 405 0.82 -2.87 22.10
N PRO A 406 1.29 -4.12 21.96
CA PRO A 406 2.32 -4.49 20.98
C PRO A 406 1.73 -4.82 19.59
N MET A 407 0.41 -5.00 19.51
CA MET A 407 -0.36 -5.34 18.31
C MET A 407 -1.85 -5.05 18.48
N ASN A 408 -2.61 -4.96 17.38
CA ASN A 408 -4.03 -4.60 17.42
C ASN A 408 -4.98 -5.81 17.52
N CYS A 409 -4.52 -7.03 17.20
CA CYS A 409 -5.38 -8.20 17.06
C CYS A 409 -6.33 -8.49 18.25
N PRO A 410 -5.92 -8.38 19.53
CA PRO A 410 -6.81 -8.73 20.63
C PRO A 410 -7.92 -7.69 20.81
N ALA A 411 -7.63 -6.42 20.51
CA ALA A 411 -8.64 -5.37 20.54
C ALA A 411 -9.69 -5.56 19.43
N HIS A 412 -9.29 -6.03 18.24
CA HIS A 412 -10.23 -6.33 17.16
C HIS A 412 -11.10 -7.55 17.48
N CYS A 413 -10.57 -8.54 18.22
CA CYS A 413 -11.38 -9.65 18.75
C CYS A 413 -12.46 -9.15 19.72
N LEU A 414 -12.14 -8.21 20.60
CA LEU A 414 -13.15 -7.57 21.47
C LEU A 414 -14.23 -6.83 20.66
N MET A 415 -13.84 -6.16 19.57
CA MET A 415 -14.79 -5.49 18.67
C MET A 415 -15.70 -6.48 17.94
N PHE A 416 -15.16 -7.64 17.51
CA PHE A 416 -15.96 -8.72 16.94
C PHE A 416 -17.00 -9.21 17.96
N ALA A 417 -16.54 -9.53 19.17
CA ALA A 417 -17.34 -10.07 20.27
C ALA A 417 -18.37 -9.09 20.88
N HIS A 418 -18.23 -7.78 20.62
CA HIS A 418 -19.10 -6.76 21.21
C HIS A 418 -20.60 -6.98 20.95
N ARG A 419 -20.97 -7.62 19.83
CA ARG A 419 -22.34 -8.00 19.53
C ARG A 419 -22.42 -9.31 18.75
N PRO A 420 -23.57 -10.01 18.77
CA PRO A 420 -23.80 -11.17 17.91
C PRO A 420 -23.56 -10.84 16.42
N ARG A 421 -22.97 -11.80 15.70
CA ARG A 421 -22.62 -11.70 14.28
C ARG A 421 -23.42 -12.71 13.45
N SER A 422 -23.83 -12.30 12.26
CA SER A 422 -24.46 -13.18 11.26
C SER A 422 -23.44 -13.56 10.18
N TRP A 423 -23.56 -14.76 9.61
CA TRP A 423 -22.77 -15.18 8.44
C TRP A 423 -22.85 -14.18 7.28
N ARG A 424 -23.96 -13.41 7.18
CA ARG A 424 -24.17 -12.37 6.14
C ARG A 424 -23.25 -11.16 6.29
N GLU A 425 -22.67 -10.96 7.48
CA GLU A 425 -21.71 -9.88 7.73
C GLU A 425 -20.27 -10.31 7.42
N LEU A 426 -20.03 -11.61 7.20
CA LEU A 426 -18.72 -12.14 6.89
C LEU A 426 -18.51 -12.14 5.36
N PRO A 427 -17.31 -11.74 4.88
CA PRO A 427 -16.11 -11.42 5.64
C PRO A 427 -16.14 -10.01 6.26
N LEU A 428 -15.84 -9.92 7.57
CA LEU A 428 -15.71 -8.65 8.29
C LEU A 428 -14.23 -8.22 8.30
N ARG A 429 -13.92 -7.09 7.68
CA ARG A 429 -12.54 -6.59 7.51
C ARG A 429 -12.31 -5.32 8.31
N LEU A 430 -11.56 -5.41 9.42
CA LEU A 430 -11.24 -4.26 10.28
C LEU A 430 -9.80 -3.81 10.04
N ALA A 431 -9.58 -2.53 9.74
CA ALA A 431 -8.25 -1.95 9.56
C ALA A 431 -7.94 -0.91 10.66
N ASP A 432 -6.70 -0.83 11.14
CA ASP A 432 -6.34 0.03 12.27
C ASP A 432 -4.90 0.55 12.13
N PHE A 433 -4.76 1.87 12.04
CA PHE A 433 -3.47 2.56 12.08
C PHE A 433 -3.08 2.96 13.50
N GLY A 434 -3.54 2.26 14.54
CA GLY A 434 -3.22 2.55 15.93
C GLY A 434 -1.73 2.40 16.24
N ALA A 435 -1.18 3.29 17.08
CA ALA A 435 0.22 3.22 17.50
C ALA A 435 0.48 1.96 18.35
N LEU A 436 1.53 1.23 17.97
CA LEU A 436 1.99 0.01 18.60
C LEU A 436 3.32 0.25 19.29
N HIS A 437 3.55 -0.47 20.40
CA HIS A 437 4.75 -0.33 21.21
C HIS A 437 5.40 -1.68 21.51
N ARG A 438 6.68 -1.83 21.15
CA ARG A 438 7.49 -3.03 21.44
C ARG A 438 8.75 -2.64 22.18
N ALA A 439 9.08 -3.37 23.24
CA ALA A 439 10.23 -3.12 24.10
C ALA A 439 11.55 -3.63 23.49
N GLU A 440 11.82 -3.22 22.25
CA GLU A 440 13.04 -3.58 21.52
C GLU A 440 14.30 -3.19 22.32
N ALA A 441 15.30 -4.07 22.29
CA ALA A 441 16.60 -3.80 22.89
C ALA A 441 17.20 -2.51 22.32
N SER A 442 17.76 -1.66 23.17
CA SER A 442 18.31 -0.36 22.73
C SER A 442 19.39 -0.50 21.65
N GLY A 443 20.19 -1.58 21.72
CA GLY A 443 21.22 -1.89 20.74
C GLY A 443 20.71 -2.40 19.39
N SER A 444 19.43 -2.77 19.26
CA SER A 444 18.85 -3.24 17.99
C SER A 444 18.09 -2.15 17.23
N LEU A 445 18.02 -0.92 17.76
CA LEU A 445 17.32 0.19 17.10
C LEU A 445 18.06 0.64 15.83
N GLY A 446 17.31 0.85 14.75
CA GLY A 446 17.85 0.99 13.40
C GLY A 446 17.27 2.16 12.59
N GLY A 447 17.15 3.34 13.19
CA GLY A 447 16.43 4.45 12.57
C GLY A 447 14.96 4.11 12.39
N LEU A 448 14.42 4.27 11.18
CA LEU A 448 13.01 3.93 10.88
C LEU A 448 12.76 2.43 10.63
N THR A 449 13.82 1.64 10.42
CA THR A 449 13.66 0.21 10.10
C THR A 449 13.33 -0.66 11.32
N ARG A 450 13.77 -0.24 12.51
CA ARG A 450 13.51 -0.92 13.80
C ARG A 450 13.34 0.09 14.93
N LEU A 451 12.12 0.12 15.48
CA LEU A 451 11.58 1.17 16.35
C LEU A 451 10.88 0.54 17.55
N ARG A 452 10.72 1.33 18.62
CA ARG A 452 9.89 0.98 19.79
C ARG A 452 8.45 1.43 19.64
N CYS A 453 8.21 2.52 18.93
CA CYS A 453 6.87 3.03 18.61
C CYS A 453 6.72 3.12 17.09
N PHE A 454 5.64 2.54 16.57
CA PHE A 454 5.38 2.49 15.13
C PHE A 454 3.87 2.31 14.86
N GLN A 455 3.44 2.64 13.65
CA GLN A 455 2.07 2.41 13.19
C GLN A 455 2.10 1.50 11.98
N GLN A 456 1.34 0.41 12.05
CA GLN A 456 1.19 -0.51 10.94
C GLN A 456 -0.07 -0.23 10.15
N ASP A 457 -0.07 -0.58 8.87
CA ASP A 457 -1.30 -0.74 8.09
C ASP A 457 -1.98 -2.08 8.45
N ASP A 458 -2.22 -2.26 9.74
CA ASP A 458 -2.69 -3.51 10.31
C ASP A 458 -4.17 -3.72 9.97
N ALA A 459 -4.54 -4.94 9.58
CA ALA A 459 -5.92 -5.30 9.39
C ALA A 459 -6.19 -6.77 9.71
N HIS A 460 -7.40 -7.00 10.21
CA HIS A 460 -7.90 -8.30 10.64
C HIS A 460 -9.19 -8.64 9.89
N ILE A 461 -9.18 -9.77 9.19
CA ILE A 461 -10.34 -10.28 8.45
C ILE A 461 -10.91 -11.47 9.21
N PHE A 462 -12.15 -11.32 9.67
CA PHE A 462 -12.93 -12.43 10.21
C PHE A 462 -13.77 -13.00 9.08
N CYS A 463 -13.53 -14.25 8.71
CA CYS A 463 -14.22 -14.90 7.60
C CYS A 463 -14.71 -16.29 8.00
N ALA A 464 -15.70 -16.81 7.27
CA ALA A 464 -16.11 -18.21 7.40
C ALA A 464 -15.07 -19.11 6.71
N PRO A 465 -14.90 -20.38 7.14
CA PRO A 465 -13.88 -21.28 6.58
C PRO A 465 -13.94 -21.44 5.05
N ASP A 466 -15.13 -21.41 4.46
CA ASP A 466 -15.36 -21.49 3.01
C ASP A 466 -14.92 -20.24 2.24
N GLN A 467 -14.79 -19.09 2.94
CA GLN A 467 -14.35 -17.82 2.37
C GLN A 467 -12.82 -17.65 2.41
N LEU A 468 -12.13 -18.50 3.16
CA LEU A 468 -10.71 -18.34 3.51
C LEU A 468 -9.80 -18.20 2.28
N GLN A 469 -9.92 -19.11 1.31
CA GLN A 469 -9.07 -19.11 0.11
C GLN A 469 -9.26 -17.84 -0.73
N ALA A 470 -10.51 -17.36 -0.85
CA ALA A 470 -10.82 -16.15 -1.59
C ALA A 470 -10.23 -14.89 -0.92
N GLU A 471 -10.28 -14.82 0.42
CA GLU A 471 -9.69 -13.69 1.17
C GLU A 471 -8.16 -13.69 1.11
N ILE A 472 -7.50 -14.86 1.15
CA ILE A 472 -6.04 -14.94 0.99
C ILE A 472 -5.62 -14.47 -0.40
N ARG A 473 -6.30 -14.92 -1.48
CA ARG A 473 -6.06 -14.41 -2.84
C ARG A 473 -6.25 -12.91 -2.92
N GLY A 474 -7.35 -12.38 -2.34
CA GLY A 474 -7.60 -10.94 -2.29
C GLY A 474 -6.52 -10.14 -1.54
N CYS A 475 -5.91 -10.73 -0.52
CA CYS A 475 -4.75 -10.16 0.19
C CYS A 475 -3.48 -10.16 -0.67
N LEU A 476 -3.18 -11.26 -1.37
CA LEU A 476 -2.04 -11.36 -2.28
C LEU A 476 -2.16 -10.36 -3.46
N ASP A 477 -3.34 -10.25 -4.05
CA ASP A 477 -3.64 -9.26 -5.09
C ASP A 477 -3.50 -7.83 -4.58
N PHE A 478 -3.89 -7.58 -3.32
CA PHE A 478 -3.72 -6.26 -2.72
C PHE A 478 -2.23 -5.92 -2.56
N LEU A 479 -1.47 -6.86 -2.01
CA LEU A 479 -0.04 -6.71 -1.83
C LEU A 479 0.67 -6.46 -3.15
N HIS A 480 0.36 -7.25 -4.19
CA HIS A 480 0.92 -7.08 -5.52
C HIS A 480 0.63 -5.70 -6.11
N SER A 481 -0.61 -5.22 -6.00
CA SER A 481 -1.00 -3.89 -6.49
C SER A 481 -0.22 -2.76 -5.82
N VAL A 482 -0.01 -2.85 -4.50
CA VAL A 482 0.69 -1.81 -3.74
C VAL A 482 2.18 -1.79 -4.08
N TYR A 483 2.84 -2.95 -4.07
CA TYR A 483 4.28 -3.00 -4.38
C TYR A 483 4.59 -2.66 -5.82
N THR A 484 3.69 -2.98 -6.76
CA THR A 484 3.81 -2.53 -8.16
C THR A 484 3.81 -1.00 -8.26
N ILE A 485 2.90 -0.32 -7.54
CA ILE A 485 2.83 1.16 -7.52
C ILE A 485 4.05 1.78 -6.84
N LEU A 486 4.54 1.15 -5.77
CA LEU A 486 5.76 1.58 -5.07
C LEU A 486 7.05 1.25 -5.85
N GLY A 487 6.96 0.42 -6.88
CA GLY A 487 8.10 0.03 -7.72
C GLY A 487 9.01 -1.03 -7.08
N PHE A 488 8.48 -1.83 -6.15
CA PHE A 488 9.23 -2.90 -5.49
C PHE A 488 8.98 -4.26 -6.13
N SER A 489 10.06 -5.00 -6.38
CA SER A 489 10.00 -6.46 -6.47
C SER A 489 9.98 -7.05 -5.07
N PHE A 490 9.32 -8.20 -4.92
CA PHE A 490 9.21 -8.88 -3.64
C PHE A 490 9.44 -10.38 -3.78
N HIS A 491 9.92 -10.97 -2.70
CA HIS A 491 10.07 -12.40 -2.52
C HIS A 491 9.19 -12.84 -1.37
N MET A 492 8.60 -14.04 -1.46
CA MET A 492 7.72 -14.55 -0.42
C MET A 492 8.35 -15.75 0.28
N ALA A 493 8.04 -15.92 1.57
CA ALA A 493 8.42 -17.10 2.32
C ALA A 493 7.21 -17.65 3.07
N LEU A 494 7.01 -18.97 3.03
CA LEU A 494 6.03 -19.66 3.85
C LEU A 494 6.68 -20.07 5.18
N SER A 495 6.29 -19.39 6.25
CA SER A 495 6.80 -19.62 7.59
C SER A 495 5.90 -20.57 8.37
N THR A 496 6.41 -21.76 8.69
CA THR A 496 5.65 -22.89 9.26
C THR A 496 5.81 -23.00 10.78
N ARG A 497 5.10 -23.97 11.38
CA ARG A 497 4.96 -24.19 12.82
C ARG A 497 6.27 -24.10 13.62
N PRO A 498 6.38 -23.17 14.59
CA PRO A 498 7.53 -23.08 15.50
C PRO A 498 7.46 -24.15 16.60
N SER A 499 8.54 -24.36 17.36
CA SER A 499 8.57 -25.34 18.47
C SER A 499 7.63 -24.99 19.64
N GLY A 500 7.33 -23.71 19.85
CA GLY A 500 6.48 -23.19 20.94
C GLY A 500 5.05 -22.81 20.52
N PHE A 501 4.47 -23.48 19.52
CA PHE A 501 3.15 -23.16 18.95
C PHE A 501 1.96 -23.42 19.90
N LEU A 502 0.82 -22.79 19.62
CA LEU A 502 -0.48 -23.01 20.26
C LEU A 502 -1.45 -23.73 19.31
N GLY A 503 -2.28 -24.62 19.85
CA GLY A 503 -3.32 -25.33 19.10
C GLY A 503 -2.98 -26.78 18.76
N GLU A 504 -3.93 -27.46 18.11
CA GLU A 504 -3.77 -28.85 17.68
C GLU A 504 -2.91 -28.95 16.40
N PRO A 505 -1.99 -29.93 16.29
CA PRO A 505 -1.14 -30.12 15.11
C PRO A 505 -1.92 -30.23 13.79
N CYS A 506 -3.03 -30.97 13.77
CA CYS A 506 -3.84 -31.18 12.57
C CYS A 506 -4.38 -29.87 11.98
N LEU A 507 -4.71 -28.89 12.83
CA LEU A 507 -5.22 -27.60 12.39
C LEU A 507 -4.10 -26.71 11.83
N TRP A 508 -2.87 -26.86 12.33
CA TRP A 508 -1.68 -26.27 11.74
C TRP A 508 -1.38 -26.84 10.36
N ASP A 509 -1.43 -28.16 10.21
CA ASP A 509 -1.18 -28.83 8.93
C ASP A 509 -2.16 -28.33 7.85
N GLN A 510 -3.44 -28.14 8.22
CA GLN A 510 -4.44 -27.53 7.33
C GLN A 510 -4.13 -26.07 6.99
N ALA A 511 -3.75 -25.26 7.97
CA ALA A 511 -3.43 -23.85 7.77
C ALA A 511 -2.20 -23.67 6.85
N GLU A 512 -1.18 -24.48 7.02
CA GLU A 512 0.03 -24.50 6.19
C GLU A 512 -0.31 -24.90 4.76
N GLN A 513 -1.12 -25.95 4.59
CA GLN A 513 -1.55 -26.42 3.27
C GLN A 513 -2.36 -25.35 2.51
N VAL A 514 -3.27 -24.64 3.20
CA VAL A 514 -4.07 -23.56 2.57
C VAL A 514 -3.17 -22.42 2.09
N LEU A 515 -2.19 -21.98 2.88
CA LEU A 515 -1.25 -20.94 2.47
C LEU A 515 -0.33 -21.39 1.34
N GLN A 516 0.14 -22.63 1.39
CA GLN A 516 0.95 -23.21 0.33
C GLN A 516 0.19 -23.24 -1.01
N GLN A 517 -1.04 -23.75 -1.02
CA GLN A 517 -1.88 -23.76 -2.24
C GLN A 517 -2.13 -22.36 -2.78
N ALA A 518 -2.39 -21.38 -1.91
CA ALA A 518 -2.58 -19.99 -2.33
C ALA A 518 -1.31 -19.39 -2.97
N LEU A 519 -0.12 -19.73 -2.46
CA LEU A 519 1.16 -19.32 -3.05
C LEU A 519 1.41 -19.99 -4.41
N GLU A 520 1.14 -21.28 -4.53
CA GLU A 520 1.26 -22.05 -5.77
C GLU A 520 0.34 -21.48 -6.87
N GLU A 521 -0.91 -21.19 -6.54
CA GLU A 521 -1.88 -20.58 -7.44
C GLU A 521 -1.51 -19.14 -7.85
N PHE A 522 -0.91 -18.38 -6.94
CA PHE A 522 -0.45 -17.01 -7.22
C PHE A 522 0.73 -16.99 -8.21
N GLY A 523 1.50 -18.08 -8.29
CA GLY A 523 2.50 -18.30 -9.34
C GLY A 523 3.80 -17.48 -9.21
N ALA A 524 4.02 -16.79 -8.09
CA ALA A 524 5.27 -16.08 -7.82
C ALA A 524 6.26 -16.96 -7.01
N PRO A 525 7.59 -16.76 -7.18
CA PRO A 525 8.59 -17.53 -6.43
C PRO A 525 8.45 -17.36 -4.91
N TRP A 526 8.54 -18.46 -4.19
CA TRP A 526 8.50 -18.48 -2.73
C TRP A 526 9.42 -19.57 -2.16
N ASP A 527 9.95 -19.32 -0.96
CA ASP A 527 10.79 -20.25 -0.20
C ASP A 527 10.05 -20.78 1.04
N LEU A 528 10.44 -21.96 1.54
CA LEU A 528 9.97 -22.46 2.83
C LEU A 528 10.88 -21.94 3.95
N ASN A 529 10.30 -21.39 5.01
CA ASN A 529 11.00 -20.89 6.19
C ASN A 529 10.56 -21.69 7.44
N PRO A 530 11.13 -22.89 7.66
CA PRO A 530 10.62 -23.82 8.66
C PRO A 530 10.80 -23.29 10.09
N GLY A 531 9.71 -23.28 10.86
CA GLY A 531 9.73 -22.93 12.28
C GLY A 531 9.68 -21.43 12.60
N ASP A 532 9.48 -20.57 11.60
CA ASP A 532 9.41 -19.11 11.77
C ASP A 532 7.97 -18.55 11.78
N GLY A 533 6.95 -19.41 11.73
CA GLY A 533 5.55 -19.02 11.90
C GLY A 533 5.32 -18.39 13.28
N ALA A 534 4.32 -17.50 13.42
CA ALA A 534 4.05 -16.98 14.78
C ALA A 534 3.36 -18.04 15.63
N PHE A 535 3.40 -17.88 16.95
CA PHE A 535 2.92 -18.92 17.87
C PHE A 535 1.45 -19.34 17.69
N TYR A 536 0.62 -18.53 17.01
CA TYR A 536 -0.82 -18.79 16.79
C TYR A 536 -1.18 -19.24 15.36
N GLY A 537 -0.23 -19.29 14.43
CA GLY A 537 -0.47 -19.86 13.09
C GLY A 537 0.59 -19.49 12.04
N PRO A 538 0.56 -20.16 10.87
CA PRO A 538 1.53 -19.97 9.79
C PRO A 538 1.30 -18.65 9.06
N LYS A 539 2.36 -18.15 8.41
CA LYS A 539 2.32 -16.85 7.71
C LYS A 539 3.09 -16.89 6.39
N ILE A 540 2.60 -16.10 5.45
CA ILE A 540 3.33 -15.69 4.26
C ILE A 540 4.06 -14.40 4.62
N ASP A 541 5.38 -14.45 4.64
CA ASP A 541 6.24 -13.29 4.85
C ASP A 541 6.66 -12.72 3.52
N VAL A 542 6.54 -11.39 3.38
CA VAL A 542 6.92 -10.71 2.14
C VAL A 542 8.12 -9.81 2.36
N HIS A 543 9.19 -10.16 1.67
CA HIS A 543 10.47 -9.49 1.71
C HIS A 543 10.61 -8.58 0.50
N VAL A 544 10.75 -7.29 0.75
CA VAL A 544 11.16 -6.31 -0.26
C VAL A 544 12.66 -6.07 -0.15
N ARG A 545 13.33 -5.85 -1.27
CA ARG A 545 14.74 -5.45 -1.27
C ARG A 545 14.83 -3.94 -1.40
N ASP A 546 15.63 -3.30 -0.54
CA ASP A 546 15.97 -1.89 -0.72
C ASP A 546 16.96 -1.69 -1.89
N ALA A 547 17.31 -0.44 -2.22
CA ALA A 547 18.32 -0.14 -3.24
C ALA A 547 19.70 -0.75 -2.96
N LEU A 548 19.93 -1.22 -1.74
CA LEU A 548 21.18 -1.84 -1.31
C LEU A 548 21.07 -3.37 -1.38
N GLY A 549 19.93 -3.92 -1.80
CA GLY A 549 19.71 -5.36 -1.90
C GLY A 549 19.46 -6.03 -0.55
N ARG A 550 19.31 -5.27 0.55
CA ARG A 550 18.98 -5.83 1.87
C ARG A 550 17.51 -6.22 1.91
N PRO A 551 17.18 -7.43 2.38
CA PRO A 551 15.79 -7.85 2.51
C PRO A 551 15.16 -7.20 3.75
N HIS A 552 14.00 -6.58 3.56
CA HIS A 552 13.13 -6.07 4.62
C HIS A 552 11.82 -6.82 4.57
N GLN A 553 11.46 -7.50 5.66
CA GLN A 553 10.13 -8.05 5.82
C GLN A 553 9.16 -6.89 6.07
N CYS A 554 8.25 -6.65 5.13
CA CYS A 554 7.28 -5.56 5.16
C CYS A 554 5.87 -6.11 5.23
N GLY A 555 5.44 -6.80 4.18
CA GLY A 555 4.11 -7.40 4.09
C GLY A 555 4.04 -8.73 4.82
N THR A 556 2.86 -9.06 5.33
CA THR A 556 2.57 -10.37 5.91
C THR A 556 1.11 -10.73 5.72
N ILE A 557 0.82 -12.01 5.50
CA ILE A 557 -0.52 -12.60 5.54
C ILE A 557 -0.45 -13.81 6.44
N GLN A 558 -1.17 -13.79 7.55
CA GLN A 558 -1.06 -14.79 8.59
C GLN A 558 -2.44 -15.34 8.94
N LEU A 559 -2.52 -16.67 9.03
CA LEU A 559 -3.73 -17.36 9.47
C LEU A 559 -3.70 -17.61 10.97
N ASP A 560 -4.83 -17.34 11.62
CA ASP A 560 -5.01 -17.55 13.05
C ASP A 560 -6.36 -18.21 13.33
N PHE A 561 -6.27 -19.40 13.91
CA PHE A 561 -7.41 -20.17 14.42
C PHE A 561 -7.47 -20.17 15.96
N GLN A 562 -6.42 -19.71 16.62
CA GLN A 562 -6.27 -19.69 18.07
C GLN A 562 -6.99 -18.51 18.72
N LEU A 563 -6.83 -17.28 18.22
CA LEU A 563 -7.53 -16.14 18.79
C LEU A 563 -9.06 -16.28 18.77
N PRO A 564 -9.70 -16.73 17.67
CA PRO A 564 -11.12 -17.05 17.69
C PRO A 564 -11.53 -18.04 18.78
N LEU A 565 -10.72 -19.06 19.06
CA LEU A 565 -10.98 -20.03 20.14
C LEU A 565 -10.82 -19.40 21.53
N ARG A 566 -9.73 -18.66 21.77
CA ARG A 566 -9.42 -18.09 23.08
C ARG A 566 -10.39 -17.00 23.51
N PHE A 567 -10.91 -16.22 22.55
CA PHE A 567 -11.93 -15.21 22.79
C PHE A 567 -13.37 -15.76 22.69
N ASP A 568 -13.54 -17.05 22.41
CA ASP A 568 -14.81 -17.71 22.09
C ASP A 568 -15.65 -16.91 21.07
N LEU A 569 -15.01 -16.50 19.98
CA LEU A 569 -15.66 -15.76 18.91
C LEU A 569 -16.62 -16.66 18.15
N GLN A 570 -17.86 -16.22 17.99
CA GLN A 570 -18.91 -16.98 17.32
C GLN A 570 -19.76 -16.09 16.40
N TYR A 571 -20.23 -16.67 15.30
CA TYR A 571 -21.25 -16.10 14.43
C TYR A 571 -22.37 -17.11 14.18
N LYS A 572 -23.56 -16.61 13.83
CA LYS A 572 -24.70 -17.45 13.45
C LYS A 572 -24.55 -17.88 11.99
N GLY A 573 -24.32 -19.17 11.76
CA GLY A 573 -24.18 -19.79 10.45
C GLY A 573 -25.48 -19.83 9.63
N GLN A 574 -25.39 -20.28 8.38
CA GLN A 574 -26.55 -20.37 7.47
C GLN A 574 -27.65 -21.29 8.02
N SER A 575 -27.25 -22.38 8.67
CA SER A 575 -28.13 -23.35 9.34
C SER A 575 -28.76 -22.83 10.62
N GLY A 576 -28.29 -21.66 11.12
CA GLY A 576 -28.68 -21.10 12.40
C GLY A 576 -27.85 -21.59 13.59
N ALA A 577 -26.95 -22.57 13.40
CA ALA A 577 -25.98 -22.99 14.41
C ALA A 577 -24.93 -21.89 14.67
N LEU A 578 -24.32 -21.90 15.85
CA LEU A 578 -23.20 -21.03 16.17
C LEU A 578 -21.91 -21.67 15.64
N GLU A 579 -21.20 -20.93 14.81
CA GLU A 579 -19.95 -21.34 14.16
C GLU A 579 -18.84 -20.36 14.55
N ARG A 580 -17.57 -20.77 14.40
CA ARG A 580 -16.41 -19.94 14.73
C ARG A 580 -15.77 -19.37 13.46
N PRO A 581 -15.42 -18.08 13.42
CA PRO A 581 -14.72 -17.49 12.29
C PRO A 581 -13.25 -17.91 12.28
N VAL A 582 -12.62 -17.83 11.10
CA VAL A 582 -11.17 -17.84 10.94
C VAL A 582 -10.69 -16.38 10.87
N LEU A 583 -9.53 -16.11 11.49
CA LEU A 583 -8.93 -14.78 11.51
C LEU A 583 -7.72 -14.73 10.56
N ILE A 584 -7.69 -13.74 9.68
CA ILE A 584 -6.52 -13.44 8.84
C ILE A 584 -5.94 -12.11 9.33
N HIS A 585 -4.69 -12.15 9.78
CA HIS A 585 -3.91 -10.95 10.09
C HIS A 585 -3.14 -10.55 8.85
N ARG A 586 -3.10 -9.27 8.54
CA ARG A 586 -2.29 -8.81 7.43
C ARG A 586 -1.78 -7.39 7.60
N ALA A 587 -0.67 -7.14 6.93
CA ALA A 587 -0.13 -5.81 6.67
C ALA A 587 0.46 -5.82 5.25
N VAL A 588 0.37 -4.70 4.53
CA VAL A 588 0.93 -4.59 3.18
C VAL A 588 2.19 -3.72 3.22
N LEU A 589 2.15 -2.56 3.85
CA LEU A 589 3.37 -1.76 4.05
C LEU A 589 4.24 -2.33 5.18
N GLY A 590 3.62 -2.98 6.16
CA GLY A 590 4.26 -3.27 7.45
C GLY A 590 4.07 -2.04 8.35
N SER A 591 5.14 -1.56 8.98
CA SER A 591 5.06 -0.22 9.60
C SER A 591 5.27 0.87 8.55
N VAL A 592 4.49 1.95 8.66
CA VAL A 592 4.60 3.10 7.75
C VAL A 592 5.99 3.72 7.87
N GLU A 593 6.56 3.72 9.08
CA GLU A 593 7.92 4.19 9.34
C GLU A 593 8.96 3.35 8.60
N ARG A 594 8.90 2.01 8.71
CA ARG A 594 9.83 1.12 8.03
C ARG A 594 9.73 1.30 6.52
N MET A 595 8.52 1.33 5.98
CA MET A 595 8.29 1.56 4.56
C MET A 595 8.85 2.90 4.08
N LEU A 596 8.68 3.98 4.85
CA LEU A 596 9.27 5.28 4.53
C LEU A 596 10.80 5.21 4.51
N GLY A 597 11.41 4.51 5.48
CA GLY A 597 12.85 4.25 5.50
C GLY A 597 13.31 3.50 4.24
N VAL A 598 12.66 2.38 3.92
CA VAL A 598 12.98 1.57 2.73
C VAL A 598 12.81 2.37 1.44
N LEU A 599 11.76 3.17 1.32
CA LEU A 599 11.54 4.05 0.16
C LEU A 599 12.59 5.16 0.05
N ALA A 600 12.98 5.78 1.18
CA ALA A 600 14.03 6.80 1.17
C ALA A 600 15.33 6.24 0.59
N GLU A 601 15.72 5.04 1.03
CA GLU A 601 16.93 4.36 0.54
C GLU A 601 16.79 3.95 -0.91
N SER A 602 15.64 3.38 -1.27
CA SER A 602 15.35 2.87 -2.62
C SER A 602 15.32 3.98 -3.67
N CYS A 603 14.78 5.14 -3.32
CA CYS A 603 14.76 6.33 -4.15
C CYS A 603 16.07 7.15 -4.07
N GLY A 604 16.99 6.83 -3.15
CA GLY A 604 18.15 7.67 -2.85
C GLY A 604 17.76 9.11 -2.50
N GLY A 605 16.64 9.29 -1.81
CA GLY A 605 16.06 10.60 -1.48
C GLY A 605 15.37 11.33 -2.64
N LYS A 606 15.27 10.72 -3.83
CA LYS A 606 14.60 11.28 -5.02
C LYS A 606 13.21 10.70 -5.19
N TRP A 607 12.27 11.24 -4.43
CA TRP A 607 10.92 10.72 -4.29
C TRP A 607 10.08 10.88 -5.58
N PRO A 608 9.17 9.92 -5.88
CA PRO A 608 8.18 10.13 -6.93
C PRO A 608 7.24 11.27 -6.54
N LEU A 609 6.72 12.00 -7.53
CA LEU A 609 5.98 13.24 -7.33
C LEU A 609 4.91 13.13 -6.24
N TRP A 610 4.11 12.07 -6.25
CA TRP A 610 2.98 11.90 -5.31
C TRP A 610 3.39 11.67 -3.85
N LEU A 611 4.61 11.16 -3.60
CA LEU A 611 5.18 10.99 -2.26
C LEU A 611 6.11 12.13 -1.87
N SER A 612 6.57 12.92 -2.83
CA SER A 612 7.70 13.80 -2.61
C SER A 612 7.41 14.88 -1.55
N PRO A 613 8.32 15.07 -0.57
CA PRO A 613 8.23 16.19 0.35
C PRO A 613 8.51 17.54 -0.33
N PHE A 614 9.12 17.51 -1.53
CA PHE A 614 9.55 18.64 -2.35
C PHE A 614 8.93 18.56 -3.75
N GLN A 615 7.61 18.70 -3.87
CA GLN A 615 6.95 18.55 -5.17
C GLN A 615 7.31 19.70 -6.12
N VAL A 616 7.03 20.94 -5.70
CA VAL A 616 7.20 22.12 -6.55
C VAL A 616 7.83 23.26 -5.77
N VAL A 617 8.79 23.96 -6.40
CA VAL A 617 9.25 25.27 -5.94
C VAL A 617 9.01 26.33 -7.00
N VAL A 618 8.51 27.48 -6.56
CA VAL A 618 8.37 28.69 -7.37
C VAL A 618 9.51 29.64 -7.02
N ILE A 619 10.23 30.12 -8.04
CA ILE A 619 11.41 30.97 -7.88
C ILE A 619 11.21 32.26 -8.72
N PRO A 620 10.84 33.40 -8.10
CA PRO A 620 10.76 34.68 -8.80
C PRO A 620 12.15 35.16 -9.22
N VAL A 621 12.29 35.67 -10.45
CA VAL A 621 13.59 36.17 -10.96
C VAL A 621 14.03 37.44 -10.23
N GLY A 622 13.08 38.32 -9.90
CA GLY A 622 13.29 39.51 -9.07
C GLY A 622 12.07 39.80 -8.18
N THR A 623 12.20 40.83 -7.34
CA THR A 623 11.16 41.24 -6.37
C THR A 623 9.85 41.64 -7.03
N GLU A 624 9.90 42.19 -8.25
CA GLU A 624 8.74 42.58 -9.05
C GLU A 624 7.82 41.40 -9.44
N GLN A 625 8.31 40.16 -9.41
CA GLN A 625 7.54 38.96 -9.77
C GLN A 625 7.07 38.18 -8.54
N GLU A 626 7.33 38.66 -7.31
CA GLU A 626 6.98 37.92 -6.09
C GLU A 626 5.48 37.76 -5.90
N GLU A 627 4.67 38.77 -6.26
CA GLU A 627 3.22 38.70 -6.16
C GLU A 627 2.64 37.63 -7.09
N TYR A 628 3.05 37.64 -8.36
CA TYR A 628 2.67 36.61 -9.32
C TYR A 628 3.18 35.21 -8.92
N ALA A 629 4.40 35.13 -8.38
CA ALA A 629 4.95 33.87 -7.87
C ALA A 629 4.12 33.32 -6.71
N ARG A 630 3.58 34.19 -5.84
CA ARG A 630 2.67 33.81 -4.76
C ARG A 630 1.31 33.36 -5.28
N GLU A 631 0.75 34.03 -6.29
CA GLU A 631 -0.48 33.59 -6.97
C GLU A 631 -0.32 32.21 -7.63
N ALA A 632 0.82 31.99 -8.29
CA ALA A 632 1.15 30.70 -8.91
C ALA A 632 1.29 29.60 -7.84
N GLN A 633 1.98 29.89 -6.73
CA GLN A 633 2.10 28.98 -5.59
C GLN A 633 0.72 28.62 -5.03
N GLN A 634 -0.15 29.61 -4.79
CA GLN A 634 -1.51 29.39 -4.27
C GLN A 634 -2.36 28.56 -5.24
N SER A 635 -2.22 28.79 -6.55
CA SER A 635 -2.92 28.01 -7.57
C SER A 635 -2.48 26.53 -7.58
N LEU A 636 -1.19 26.27 -7.41
CA LEU A 636 -0.66 24.92 -7.26
C LEU A 636 -1.17 24.25 -5.97
N GLN A 637 -1.21 24.99 -4.86
CA GLN A 637 -1.76 24.50 -3.59
C GLN A 637 -3.25 24.19 -3.67
N ALA A 638 -4.03 25.04 -4.34
CA ALA A 638 -5.46 24.81 -4.58
C ALA A 638 -5.72 23.56 -5.44
N ALA A 639 -4.76 23.18 -6.31
CA ALA A 639 -4.81 21.95 -7.08
C ALA A 639 -4.36 20.70 -6.30
N GLY A 640 -3.98 20.84 -5.02
CA GLY A 640 -3.53 19.73 -4.17
C GLY A 640 -2.04 19.42 -4.24
N LEU A 641 -1.23 20.29 -4.85
CA LEU A 641 0.23 20.17 -4.86
C LEU A 641 0.87 20.98 -3.74
N ILE A 642 1.98 20.49 -3.23
CA ILE A 642 2.83 21.20 -2.28
C ILE A 642 3.77 22.12 -3.07
N GLY A 643 3.44 23.41 -3.09
CA GLY A 643 4.27 24.46 -3.67
C GLY A 643 4.98 25.27 -2.60
N ASP A 644 6.31 25.25 -2.61
CA ASP A 644 7.17 26.16 -1.83
C ASP A 644 7.52 27.40 -2.67
N LEU A 645 7.78 28.54 -2.03
CA LEU A 645 8.17 29.79 -2.68
C LEU A 645 9.57 30.20 -2.21
N ASP A 646 10.53 30.32 -3.12
CA ASP A 646 11.89 30.77 -2.84
C ASP A 646 12.10 32.21 -3.30
N ALA A 647 11.62 33.16 -2.49
CA ALA A 647 11.76 34.61 -2.70
C ALA A 647 12.94 35.23 -1.92
N ASP A 648 13.98 34.45 -1.60
CA ASP A 648 15.13 34.96 -0.85
C ASP A 648 15.96 35.95 -1.69
N SER A 649 15.76 37.25 -1.42
CA SER A 649 16.44 38.35 -2.12
C SER A 649 17.93 38.45 -1.80
N GLY A 650 18.41 37.77 -0.75
CA GLY A 650 19.84 37.67 -0.40
C GLY A 650 20.62 36.69 -1.28
N LEU A 651 19.95 35.91 -2.13
CA LEU A 651 20.56 34.87 -2.96
C LEU A 651 20.37 35.15 -4.46
N THR A 652 21.44 34.94 -5.24
CA THR A 652 21.35 34.98 -6.71
C THR A 652 20.40 33.91 -7.23
N LEU A 653 19.75 34.16 -8.36
CA LEU A 653 18.83 33.21 -8.99
C LEU A 653 19.48 31.84 -9.21
N SER A 654 20.72 31.79 -9.71
CA SER A 654 21.47 30.54 -9.91
C SER A 654 21.69 29.78 -8.61
N ARG A 655 21.88 30.48 -7.48
CA ARG A 655 22.04 29.85 -6.16
C ARG A 655 20.71 29.30 -5.64
N ARG A 656 19.59 29.99 -5.87
CA ARG A 656 18.23 29.49 -5.54
C ARG A 656 17.88 28.25 -6.37
N ILE A 657 18.14 28.26 -7.67
CA ILE A 657 17.97 27.10 -8.56
C ILE A 657 18.84 25.93 -8.08
N ARG A 658 20.13 26.15 -7.82
CA ARG A 658 21.02 25.09 -7.32
C ARG A 658 20.55 24.53 -5.98
N ARG A 659 20.06 25.38 -5.06
CA ARG A 659 19.50 24.93 -3.78
C ARG A 659 18.29 24.03 -3.99
N ALA A 660 17.38 24.39 -4.89
CA ALA A 660 16.24 23.56 -5.26
C ALA A 660 16.65 22.22 -5.91
N GLN A 661 17.69 22.22 -6.76
CA GLN A 661 18.22 20.99 -7.36
C GLN A 661 18.83 20.05 -6.31
N LEU A 662 19.61 20.59 -5.37
CA LEU A 662 20.23 19.83 -4.28
C LEU A 662 19.19 19.32 -3.27
N ALA A 663 18.10 20.05 -3.05
CA ALA A 663 16.97 19.59 -2.25
C ALA A 663 16.09 18.56 -2.99
N HIS A 664 16.36 18.29 -4.27
CA HIS A 664 15.64 17.33 -5.10
C HIS A 664 14.14 17.65 -5.30
N TYR A 665 13.82 18.92 -5.55
CA TYR A 665 12.46 19.27 -6.00
C TYR A 665 12.13 18.57 -7.32
N ASN A 666 10.91 18.02 -7.44
CA ASN A 666 10.47 17.40 -8.69
C ASN A 666 10.33 18.44 -9.81
N PHE A 667 9.77 19.62 -9.51
CA PHE A 667 9.61 20.72 -10.48
C PHE A 667 10.04 22.07 -9.91
N GLN A 668 10.63 22.89 -10.78
CA GLN A 668 11.10 24.25 -10.47
C GLN A 668 10.51 25.22 -11.49
N PHE A 669 9.71 26.19 -11.04
CA PHE A 669 9.12 27.21 -11.90
C PHE A 669 9.83 28.55 -11.71
N GLY A 670 10.37 29.11 -12.79
CA GLY A 670 11.00 30.44 -12.80
C GLY A 670 10.15 31.46 -13.56
N PHE A 671 9.86 32.61 -12.94
CA PHE A 671 9.03 33.66 -13.56
C PHE A 671 9.83 34.94 -13.85
N LYS A 672 9.77 35.43 -15.10
CA LYS A 672 10.37 36.70 -15.56
C LYS A 672 9.31 37.79 -15.71
N ALA A 673 9.73 39.07 -15.68
CA ALA A 673 8.87 40.23 -15.91
C ALA A 673 8.18 40.19 -17.29
N SER A 674 6.93 40.66 -17.35
CA SER A 674 6.19 40.80 -18.62
C SER A 674 6.95 41.72 -19.59
N GLY A 675 7.15 41.26 -20.83
CA GLY A 675 7.88 42.01 -21.87
C GLY A 675 9.26 41.45 -22.26
N GLN A 676 9.80 40.47 -21.53
CA GLN A 676 10.92 39.66 -22.02
C GLN A 676 10.40 38.31 -22.53
N ARG A 677 10.76 37.93 -23.77
CA ARG A 677 10.38 36.63 -24.34
C ARG A 677 10.63 35.52 -23.32
N GLU A 678 9.61 34.69 -23.07
CA GLU A 678 9.83 33.37 -22.51
C GLU A 678 10.97 32.74 -23.31
N LEU A 679 11.98 32.21 -22.62
CA LEU A 679 12.87 31.26 -23.26
C LEU A 679 11.94 30.13 -23.68
N GLY A 680 11.58 30.09 -24.96
CA GLY A 680 10.92 28.93 -25.53
C GLY A 680 11.70 27.68 -25.10
N PRO A 681 11.03 26.53 -24.96
CA PRO A 681 11.70 25.29 -24.57
C PRO A 681 12.94 25.16 -25.45
N GLN A 682 14.14 25.23 -24.85
CA GLN A 682 15.33 24.86 -25.58
C GLN A 682 15.12 23.39 -25.97
N PRO A 683 15.16 23.04 -27.26
CA PRO A 683 15.16 21.64 -27.61
C PRO A 683 16.41 21.04 -26.95
N LEU A 684 16.20 20.13 -26.01
CA LEU A 684 17.24 19.19 -25.60
C LEU A 684 17.76 18.57 -26.90
N THR A 685 18.96 18.95 -27.33
CA THR A 685 19.66 18.34 -28.48
C THR A 685 20.32 17.01 -28.13
N HIS A 686 19.81 16.35 -27.09
CA HIS A 686 19.92 14.91 -26.92
C HIS A 686 18.55 14.32 -27.24
N PRO A 687 18.47 13.24 -28.04
CA PRO A 687 17.19 12.65 -28.38
C PRO A 687 16.42 12.42 -27.08
N LEU A 688 15.26 13.07 -26.96
CA LEU A 688 14.24 12.76 -25.99
C LEU A 688 13.83 11.32 -26.26
N GLN A 689 14.46 10.39 -25.58
CA GLN A 689 13.87 9.09 -25.33
C GLN A 689 12.59 9.39 -24.55
N GLU A 690 11.44 8.97 -25.07
CA GLU A 690 10.17 9.04 -24.36
C GLU A 690 10.41 8.64 -22.90
N VAL A 691 10.30 9.59 -21.98
CA VAL A 691 10.16 9.26 -20.57
C VAL A 691 8.72 8.79 -20.42
N GLY A 692 8.49 7.54 -20.84
CA GLY A 692 7.43 6.75 -20.26
C GLY A 692 7.55 6.82 -18.73
N TYR A 693 6.44 6.56 -18.04
CA TYR A 693 6.40 6.17 -16.64
C TYR A 693 7.77 5.66 -16.19
N ALA A 694 8.37 6.30 -15.19
CA ALA A 694 9.61 5.79 -14.61
C ALA A 694 9.41 4.28 -14.38
N ALA A 695 10.07 3.48 -15.21
CA ALA A 695 10.05 2.05 -15.02
C ALA A 695 10.59 1.81 -13.61
N PRO A 696 10.02 0.86 -12.84
CA PRO A 696 10.63 0.43 -11.60
C PRO A 696 12.10 0.08 -11.87
N PRO A 697 13.01 0.29 -10.90
CA PRO A 697 14.43 0.03 -11.11
C PRO A 697 14.60 -1.42 -11.56
N SER A 698 15.09 -1.61 -12.79
CA SER A 698 15.48 -2.94 -13.26
C SER A 698 16.56 -3.50 -12.33
N PRO A 699 16.54 -4.81 -12.00
CA PRO A 699 17.66 -5.44 -11.30
C PRO A 699 18.95 -5.26 -12.13
N PRO A 700 20.13 -5.24 -11.50
CA PRO A 700 21.39 -5.07 -12.21
C PRO A 700 21.55 -6.20 -13.23
N LEU A 701 21.54 -5.84 -14.52
CA LEU A 701 21.92 -6.74 -15.60
C LEU A 701 23.40 -7.08 -15.44
N SER A 702 23.68 -8.37 -15.26
CA SER A 702 25.01 -8.93 -15.38
C SER A 702 25.60 -8.55 -16.74
N ARG A 703 26.79 -7.97 -16.71
CA ARG A 703 27.51 -7.46 -17.87
C ARG A 703 28.00 -8.65 -18.70
N ALA A 704 27.22 -9.08 -19.70
CA ALA A 704 27.66 -10.04 -20.69
C ALA A 704 28.71 -9.40 -21.61
N LEU A 705 29.88 -10.05 -21.73
CA LEU A 705 30.95 -9.73 -22.68
C LEU A 705 30.46 -9.83 -24.13
N PRO A 706 31.01 -9.05 -25.08
CA PRO A 706 30.53 -9.00 -26.45
C PRO A 706 30.97 -10.24 -27.23
N GLN A 707 30.02 -11.01 -27.76
CA GLN A 707 30.27 -12.00 -28.81
C GLN A 707 29.68 -11.51 -30.13
N GLY A 708 30.53 -11.41 -31.15
CA GLY A 708 30.14 -11.12 -32.52
C GLY A 708 29.42 -12.30 -33.17
N HIS A 709 28.43 -11.99 -34.00
CA HIS A 709 27.90 -12.91 -35.01
C HIS A 709 28.84 -12.94 -36.24
N PRO A 710 29.01 -14.10 -36.91
CA PRO A 710 28.00 -14.46 -37.93
C PRO A 710 27.73 -15.96 -38.15
N ARG A 711 26.55 -16.18 -38.78
CA ARG A 711 26.14 -17.26 -39.71
C ARG A 711 25.58 -18.61 -39.18
N SER A 712 24.26 -18.72 -39.37
CA SER A 712 23.51 -19.78 -40.06
C SER A 712 23.87 -21.25 -39.81
N SER A 713 22.95 -22.00 -39.19
CA SER A 713 22.34 -23.20 -39.78
C SER A 713 21.19 -23.72 -38.91
N GLN A 714 20.16 -24.19 -39.59
CA GLN A 714 18.97 -24.84 -39.06
C GLN A 714 19.35 -26.19 -38.43
N HIS A 715 18.79 -26.53 -37.27
CA HIS A 715 18.23 -27.86 -37.00
C HIS A 715 17.45 -27.84 -35.67
N SER A 716 16.18 -28.17 -35.77
CA SER A 716 15.23 -28.49 -34.71
C SER A 716 15.52 -29.87 -34.13
N LEU A 717 15.54 -30.01 -32.80
CA LEU A 717 15.30 -31.26 -32.08
C LEU A 717 14.61 -30.97 -30.72
N HIS A 718 13.43 -31.57 -30.56
CA HIS A 718 12.72 -31.82 -29.30
C HIS A 718 13.50 -32.80 -28.41
N PHE A 719 13.46 -32.65 -27.08
CA PHE A 719 13.48 -33.71 -26.04
C PHE A 719 13.24 -33.00 -24.67
N GLU A 720 12.08 -33.11 -24.03
CA GLU A 720 11.61 -34.15 -23.08
C GLU A 720 12.32 -34.18 -21.71
N GLY A 721 11.52 -33.90 -20.67
CA GLY A 721 11.51 -34.60 -19.37
C GLY A 721 12.69 -34.43 -18.42
N GLN A 722 12.51 -33.67 -17.34
CA GLN A 722 13.22 -33.95 -16.08
C GLN A 722 12.26 -34.07 -14.90
N SER A 723 12.47 -35.18 -14.22
CA SER A 723 11.66 -35.85 -13.22
C SER A 723 11.90 -35.27 -11.83
N GLU A 724 10.86 -35.42 -11.01
CA GLU A 724 10.80 -35.24 -9.56
C GLU A 724 12.07 -35.70 -8.83
N VAL A 725 12.57 -34.86 -7.92
CA VAL A 725 13.47 -35.27 -6.83
C VAL A 725 12.94 -34.64 -5.54
N GLN A 726 12.38 -35.49 -4.68
CA GLN A 726 12.04 -35.19 -3.28
C GLN A 726 13.31 -34.93 -2.45
N PRO A 727 13.32 -33.99 -1.50
CA PRO A 727 14.31 -33.99 -0.41
C PRO A 727 13.72 -34.64 0.86
N PHE A 728 14.48 -35.58 1.42
CA PHE A 728 14.31 -36.16 2.75
C PHE A 728 15.04 -35.32 3.83
N PRO A 729 14.72 -35.50 5.13
CA PRO A 729 14.94 -34.55 6.23
C PRO A 729 16.06 -34.93 7.20
N SER A 730 16.62 -33.94 7.93
CA SER A 730 17.11 -34.01 9.34
C SER A 730 17.90 -32.72 9.67
N GLN A 731 17.52 -31.90 10.66
CA GLN A 731 17.71 -32.03 12.12
C GLN A 731 19.16 -31.91 12.60
N ASP A 732 19.38 -30.96 13.53
CA ASP A 732 20.15 -31.19 14.74
C ASP A 732 19.62 -30.30 15.89
N ALA A 733 18.83 -30.92 16.77
CA ALA A 733 18.57 -30.49 18.14
C ALA A 733 19.11 -31.60 19.07
N ILE A 734 19.89 -31.20 20.07
CA ILE A 734 20.64 -32.07 20.98
C ILE A 734 19.71 -32.82 21.95
N PRO A 735 19.97 -34.11 22.28
CA PRO A 735 19.05 -34.98 23.03
C PRO A 735 19.22 -34.92 24.55
N LEU A 736 18.16 -35.25 25.29
CA LEU A 736 18.13 -35.56 26.73
C LEU A 736 17.66 -37.02 26.93
N GLN A 737 18.24 -37.67 27.94
CA GLN A 737 18.32 -39.11 28.22
C GLN A 737 16.99 -39.88 28.35
N GLU A 738 17.00 -41.12 27.87
CA GLU A 738 16.01 -42.18 28.13
C GLU A 738 16.14 -42.76 29.55
N GLU A 739 15.03 -42.84 30.29
CA GLU A 739 14.83 -43.83 31.36
C GLU A 739 14.03 -45.02 30.80
N LEU A 740 14.50 -46.24 31.10
CA LEU A 740 13.87 -47.51 30.72
C LEU A 740 12.59 -47.82 31.55
N PRO A 741 11.60 -48.54 30.99
CA PRO A 741 10.32 -48.81 31.66
C PRO A 741 10.31 -50.14 32.47
N PRO A 742 9.43 -50.29 33.48
CA PRO A 742 9.11 -51.59 34.07
C PRO A 742 7.93 -52.29 33.34
N PRO A 743 7.75 -53.61 33.55
CA PRO A 743 7.12 -54.52 32.58
C PRO A 743 5.59 -54.68 32.73
N GLN A 744 4.95 -55.11 31.64
CA GLN A 744 3.51 -55.43 31.56
C GLN A 744 3.16 -56.86 32.00
N LEU A 745 1.90 -57.03 32.44
CA LEU A 745 0.92 -58.14 32.29
C LEU A 745 0.23 -58.52 33.63
N PRO A 746 -0.96 -59.17 33.67
CA PRO A 746 -2.03 -59.30 32.65
C PRO A 746 -3.49 -59.18 33.20
N MET A 747 -4.45 -59.04 32.26
CA MET A 747 -5.82 -59.61 32.15
C MET A 747 -6.76 -59.72 33.39
N GLU A 748 -8.09 -59.56 33.30
CA GLU A 748 -9.10 -60.38 32.58
C GLU A 748 -10.51 -59.73 32.71
N LYS A 749 -11.27 -59.59 31.60
CA LYS A 749 -12.52 -60.32 31.21
C LYS A 749 -13.79 -59.93 31.99
N LYS A 750 -15.02 -59.87 31.45
CA LYS A 750 -15.79 -60.49 30.34
C LYS A 750 -17.15 -59.72 30.29
N GLY A 751 -18.00 -59.71 29.26
CA GLY A 751 -18.14 -60.42 27.99
C GLY A 751 -19.25 -59.73 27.15
N GLY A 752 -19.34 -59.93 25.83
CA GLY A 752 -20.24 -60.93 25.22
C GLY A 752 -21.17 -60.26 24.16
N PRO A 753 -21.69 -60.98 23.14
CA PRO A 753 -21.65 -60.57 21.71
C PRO A 753 -23.05 -60.62 20.99
N PRO A 754 -23.21 -60.82 19.65
CA PRO A 754 -22.90 -59.98 18.46
C PRO A 754 -24.05 -59.84 17.39
N LEU A 755 -23.97 -58.83 16.48
CA LEU A 755 -24.40 -58.74 15.03
C LEU A 755 -25.87 -59.12 14.61
N PRO A 756 -26.45 -58.78 13.40
CA PRO A 756 -25.82 -58.65 12.06
C PRO A 756 -26.45 -57.63 11.04
N GLN A 757 -25.99 -57.75 9.78
CA GLN A 757 -26.19 -56.98 8.54
C GLN A 757 -27.50 -57.27 7.74
N GLU A 758 -27.83 -56.31 6.85
CA GLU A 758 -28.34 -56.39 5.45
C GLU A 758 -29.78 -56.83 5.03
N ALA A 759 -30.25 -56.12 3.99
CA ALA A 759 -31.14 -56.53 2.86
C ALA A 759 -32.66 -56.14 2.81
N ILE A 760 -33.07 -55.79 1.57
CA ILE A 760 -34.36 -55.33 0.96
C ILE A 760 -35.20 -56.57 0.53
N PRO A 761 -36.59 -56.65 0.48
CA PRO A 761 -37.39 -56.34 -0.76
C PRO A 761 -38.95 -56.14 -0.74
N LEU A 762 -39.45 -55.47 -1.81
CA LEU A 762 -40.61 -55.69 -2.76
C LEU A 762 -42.13 -55.84 -2.37
N GLN A 763 -42.98 -55.07 -3.13
CA GLN A 763 -44.27 -55.36 -3.87
C GLN A 763 -45.55 -55.93 -3.17
N GLU A 764 -46.83 -55.74 -3.58
CA GLU A 764 -47.62 -55.02 -4.62
C GLU A 764 -49.15 -55.23 -4.36
N GLU A 765 -50.08 -54.39 -4.88
CA GLU A 765 -51.28 -54.78 -5.70
C GLU A 765 -52.24 -53.60 -6.08
N LEU A 766 -52.97 -53.78 -7.19
CA LEU A 766 -53.63 -52.88 -8.19
C LEU A 766 -55.15 -53.26 -8.38
N PRO A 767 -55.93 -52.97 -9.48
CA PRO A 767 -56.31 -51.81 -10.36
C PRO A 767 -57.88 -51.74 -10.59
N PRO A 768 -58.56 -51.32 -11.73
CA PRO A 768 -58.33 -50.45 -12.94
C PRO A 768 -59.51 -49.38 -13.17
N PRO A 769 -59.90 -48.78 -14.35
CA PRO A 769 -59.37 -48.64 -15.75
C PRO A 769 -59.48 -47.23 -16.51
N GLN A 770 -58.81 -47.12 -17.71
CA GLN A 770 -59.08 -46.41 -19.04
C GLN A 770 -59.10 -44.85 -19.20
N VAL A 771 -58.30 -44.07 -20.00
CA VAL A 771 -57.86 -43.94 -21.46
C VAL A 771 -58.86 -43.13 -22.36
N PRO A 772 -58.57 -42.36 -23.48
CA PRO A 772 -57.33 -41.93 -24.26
C PRO A 772 -57.21 -40.38 -24.59
N ILE A 773 -56.06 -39.77 -25.02
CA ILE A 773 -55.41 -39.47 -26.36
C ILE A 773 -56.20 -38.66 -27.43
N GLU A 774 -55.67 -37.48 -27.88
CA GLU A 774 -55.44 -36.95 -29.28
C GLU A 774 -55.23 -35.40 -29.28
N GLN A 775 -54.14 -34.82 -29.80
CA GLN A 775 -53.77 -34.35 -31.17
C GLN A 775 -54.55 -33.13 -31.78
N LYS A 776 -53.74 -32.12 -32.18
CA LYS A 776 -53.78 -31.23 -33.37
C LYS A 776 -54.63 -29.94 -33.49
N GLU A 777 -54.00 -29.03 -34.24
CA GLU A 777 -54.32 -27.68 -34.76
C GLU A 777 -55.74 -27.45 -35.30
N GLU A 778 -56.28 -26.23 -35.16
CA GLU A 778 -56.55 -25.26 -36.27
C GLU A 778 -57.38 -24.01 -35.82
N LYS A 779 -57.13 -22.88 -36.51
CA LYS A 779 -57.88 -21.59 -36.55
C LYS A 779 -59.31 -21.77 -37.17
N PRO A 780 -60.18 -20.74 -37.41
CA PRO A 780 -60.15 -19.28 -37.15
C PRO A 780 -61.44 -18.65 -36.52
N ALA A 781 -61.41 -17.31 -36.41
CA ALA A 781 -62.38 -16.24 -36.03
C ALA A 781 -63.82 -16.33 -36.63
N PRO A 782 -64.83 -15.41 -36.42
CA PRO A 782 -64.72 -13.96 -36.06
C PRO A 782 -65.92 -13.24 -35.33
N SER A 783 -65.75 -11.92 -35.18
CA SER A 783 -66.73 -10.79 -35.31
C SER A 783 -67.48 -10.21 -34.09
N MET A 784 -67.65 -8.88 -34.19
CA MET A 784 -68.02 -7.84 -33.22
C MET A 784 -69.54 -7.58 -33.13
N ASP A 785 -70.00 -6.88 -32.07
CA ASP A 785 -70.88 -5.70 -32.23
C ASP A 785 -71.02 -4.80 -30.97
N HIS A 786 -71.46 -3.55 -31.20
CA HIS A 786 -71.46 -2.29 -30.41
C HIS A 786 -72.54 -2.14 -29.29
N GLY A 787 -72.24 -1.54 -28.10
CA GLY A 787 -72.57 -0.15 -27.65
C GLY A 787 -73.69 -0.10 -26.55
N PRO A 788 -74.06 1.00 -25.83
CA PRO A 788 -73.39 2.23 -25.31
C PRO A 788 -73.72 2.47 -23.76
N PRO A 789 -73.80 3.68 -23.14
CA PRO A 789 -72.72 4.55 -22.61
C PRO A 789 -72.85 5.02 -21.11
N GLU A 790 -71.78 5.70 -20.64
CA GLU A 790 -71.74 6.86 -19.69
C GLU A 790 -71.76 6.67 -18.13
N PRO A 791 -71.27 7.66 -17.33
CA PRO A 791 -70.08 7.49 -16.48
C PRO A 791 -70.32 7.72 -14.98
N GLU A 792 -69.44 7.22 -14.10
CA GLU A 792 -68.97 7.95 -12.90
C GLU A 792 -67.99 7.15 -12.03
N SER A 793 -67.12 7.92 -11.38
CA SER A 793 -66.41 7.62 -10.12
C SER A 793 -65.15 6.73 -10.18
N TRP A 794 -64.05 7.43 -9.91
CA TRP A 794 -62.70 6.94 -9.72
C TRP A 794 -62.54 6.57 -8.24
N ASN A 795 -62.25 5.31 -7.92
CA ASN A 795 -61.80 4.89 -6.59
C ASN A 795 -60.48 4.08 -6.72
N PRO A 796 -59.39 4.48 -6.04
CA PRO A 796 -58.07 3.95 -6.28
C PRO A 796 -57.73 2.79 -5.33
N ALA A 797 -58.06 1.56 -5.72
CA ALA A 797 -57.40 0.35 -5.22
C ALA A 797 -57.84 -0.88 -6.03
N GLN A 798 -56.86 -1.70 -6.43
CA GLN A 798 -57.00 -3.09 -6.92
C GLN A 798 -57.46 -3.29 -8.37
N HIS A 799 -56.52 -3.40 -9.32
CA HIS A 799 -55.91 -4.69 -9.67
C HIS A 799 -54.80 -4.52 -10.71
N CYS A 800 -53.76 -5.34 -10.56
CA CYS A 800 -52.57 -5.48 -11.41
C CYS A 800 -51.75 -4.19 -11.57
N GLN A 801 -50.70 -4.05 -10.76
CA GLN A 801 -49.37 -4.39 -11.27
C GLN A 801 -49.16 -3.82 -12.68
N GLN A 802 -49.21 -2.49 -12.72
CA GLN A 802 -48.94 -1.68 -13.89
C GLN A 802 -47.46 -1.76 -14.22
N GLY A 803 -47.18 -2.33 -15.38
CA GLY A 803 -45.93 -2.11 -16.10
C GLY A 803 -46.24 -1.92 -17.58
N ARG A 804 -46.79 -0.73 -17.95
CA ARG A 804 -46.54 -0.23 -19.31
C ARG A 804 -45.03 -0.29 -19.56
N PRO A 805 -44.55 -0.65 -20.75
CA PRO A 805 -43.11 -0.74 -21.02
C PRO A 805 -42.53 0.68 -20.96
N ARG A 806 -42.08 1.10 -19.78
CA ARG A 806 -41.15 2.21 -19.64
C ARG A 806 -39.77 1.63 -19.82
N GLY A 807 -39.38 1.46 -21.08
CA GLY A 807 -37.99 1.26 -21.46
C GLY A 807 -37.21 2.54 -21.15
N GLY A 808 -36.96 2.78 -19.86
CA GLY A 808 -35.98 3.76 -19.42
C GLY A 808 -34.61 3.11 -19.46
N TRP A 809 -33.64 3.80 -20.05
CA TRP A 809 -32.24 3.52 -19.71
C TRP A 809 -32.12 3.60 -18.18
N GLY A 810 -31.55 2.57 -17.56
CA GLY A 810 -31.21 2.64 -16.13
C GLY A 810 -30.32 3.84 -15.86
N HIS A 811 -30.16 4.23 -14.61
CA HIS A 811 -29.32 5.35 -14.15
C HIS A 811 -27.80 5.15 -14.39
N ARG A 812 -27.41 4.51 -15.50
CA ARG A 812 -26.06 4.24 -15.93
C ARG A 812 -25.95 4.64 -17.40
N LEU A 813 -24.83 5.23 -17.79
CA LEU A 813 -24.50 5.64 -19.18
C LEU A 813 -24.29 4.42 -20.11
N ASP A 814 -25.11 3.37 -19.97
CA ASP A 814 -25.00 2.03 -20.58
C ASP A 814 -25.07 2.03 -22.12
N GLY A 815 -25.30 3.19 -22.73
CA GLY A 815 -25.37 3.42 -24.17
C GLY A 815 -24.16 4.16 -24.75
N PHE A 816 -23.14 4.43 -23.93
CA PHE A 816 -21.90 5.04 -24.37
C PHE A 816 -20.78 3.98 -24.52
N PRO A 817 -20.01 3.97 -25.62
CA PRO A 817 -20.17 4.86 -26.76
C PRO A 817 -21.38 4.49 -27.65
N PRO A 818 -22.02 5.48 -28.29
CA PRO A 818 -23.18 5.25 -29.13
C PRO A 818 -22.77 4.68 -30.49
N GLY A 819 -23.56 3.75 -31.04
CA GLY A 819 -23.32 3.20 -32.38
C GLY A 819 -23.52 4.24 -33.49
N ARG A 820 -22.72 4.14 -34.55
CA ARG A 820 -22.84 4.92 -35.78
C ARG A 820 -24.19 4.62 -36.46
N PRO A 821 -24.92 5.66 -36.90
CA PRO A 821 -26.10 5.48 -37.73
C PRO A 821 -25.79 4.69 -39.00
N SER A 822 -26.70 3.82 -39.41
CA SER A 822 -26.66 3.07 -40.67
C SER A 822 -28.09 2.87 -41.17
N LEU A 823 -28.25 2.47 -42.43
CA LEU A 823 -29.57 2.18 -42.99
C LEU A 823 -30.38 1.16 -42.15
N ASP A 824 -29.68 0.20 -41.51
CA ASP A 824 -30.29 -0.88 -40.73
C ASP A 824 -30.79 -0.45 -39.34
N ASN A 825 -30.21 0.62 -38.77
CA ASN A 825 -30.58 1.10 -37.43
C ASN A 825 -31.30 2.45 -37.46
N LEU A 826 -31.36 3.12 -38.61
CA LEU A 826 -31.95 4.46 -38.75
C LEU A 826 -33.43 4.50 -38.34
N ASP A 827 -34.19 3.47 -38.70
CA ASP A 827 -35.60 3.38 -38.30
C ASP A 827 -35.76 3.27 -36.79
N GLN A 828 -34.83 2.59 -36.10
CA GLN A 828 -34.81 2.49 -34.64
C GLN A 828 -34.37 3.81 -33.99
N ILE A 829 -33.39 4.51 -34.57
CA ILE A 829 -32.96 5.84 -34.13
C ILE A 829 -34.11 6.85 -34.24
N CYS A 830 -34.88 6.78 -35.33
CA CYS A 830 -35.99 7.66 -35.65
C CYS A 830 -37.36 7.19 -35.16
N LEU A 831 -37.43 6.16 -34.29
CA LEU A 831 -38.68 5.69 -33.71
C LEU A 831 -39.40 6.79 -32.93
N PRO A 832 -40.64 7.18 -33.28
CA PRO A 832 -41.39 8.24 -32.59
C PRO A 832 -41.67 7.93 -31.11
N SER A 833 -41.66 6.64 -30.75
CA SER A 833 -41.93 6.13 -29.40
C SER A 833 -40.67 5.87 -28.57
N ARG A 834 -39.47 6.18 -29.08
CA ARG A 834 -38.21 6.00 -28.35
C ARG A 834 -38.15 6.99 -27.17
N GLN A 835 -38.02 6.49 -25.94
CA GLN A 835 -37.87 7.35 -24.77
C GLN A 835 -36.48 8.02 -24.78
N HIS A 836 -36.44 9.33 -25.01
CA HIS A 836 -35.23 10.13 -24.89
C HIS A 836 -34.88 10.32 -23.41
N VAL A 837 -33.76 9.74 -22.98
CA VAL A 837 -33.23 9.98 -21.64
C VAL A 837 -32.26 11.15 -21.72
N VAL A 838 -32.67 12.29 -21.16
CA VAL A 838 -31.84 13.49 -21.09
C VAL A 838 -31.12 13.52 -19.75
N TYR A 839 -29.79 13.51 -19.78
CA TYR A 839 -28.96 13.56 -18.58
C TYR A 839 -28.81 15.02 -18.10
N GLY A 840 -29.52 15.38 -17.03
CA GLY A 840 -29.47 16.72 -16.43
C GLY A 840 -28.47 16.85 -15.27
N PRO A 841 -28.34 18.06 -14.67
CA PRO A 841 -27.43 18.35 -13.54
C PRO A 841 -27.69 17.52 -12.28
N TRP A 842 -28.86 16.88 -12.22
CA TRP A 842 -29.30 16.02 -11.13
C TRP A 842 -28.91 14.55 -11.34
N ASN A 843 -28.47 14.18 -12.55
CA ASN A 843 -28.10 12.81 -12.95
C ASN A 843 -26.60 12.65 -13.24
N LEU A 844 -25.84 13.75 -13.34
CA LEU A 844 -24.41 13.78 -13.64
C LEU A 844 -23.65 14.55 -12.54
N PRO A 845 -22.39 14.21 -12.24
CA PRO A 845 -21.57 15.00 -11.33
C PRO A 845 -21.43 16.45 -11.80
N GLN A 846 -21.61 17.41 -10.89
CA GLN A 846 -21.58 18.84 -11.22
C GLN A 846 -20.17 19.43 -11.38
N THR A 847 -19.15 18.59 -11.52
CA THR A 847 -17.78 19.00 -11.77
C THR A 847 -17.47 18.85 -13.27
N GLY A 848 -17.00 19.93 -13.92
CA GLY A 848 -16.62 19.88 -15.35
C GLY A 848 -15.45 18.93 -15.67
N PHE A 849 -14.80 18.38 -14.64
CA PHE A 849 -13.72 17.39 -14.74
C PHE A 849 -14.23 15.94 -14.85
N SER A 850 -15.51 15.69 -14.58
CA SER A 850 -16.12 14.36 -14.59
C SER A 850 -16.26 13.79 -16.02
N HIS A 851 -15.63 12.63 -16.25
CA HIS A 851 -15.74 11.86 -17.50
C HIS A 851 -17.20 11.46 -17.78
N LEU A 852 -17.96 11.08 -16.74
CA LEU A 852 -19.38 10.73 -16.85
C LEU A 852 -20.22 11.92 -17.32
N SER A 853 -19.85 13.14 -16.91
CA SER A 853 -20.59 14.34 -17.29
C SER A 853 -20.43 14.64 -18.78
N ARG A 854 -19.21 14.49 -19.31
CA ARG A 854 -18.94 14.63 -20.75
C ARG A 854 -19.63 13.55 -21.58
N GLN A 855 -19.63 12.30 -21.12
CA GLN A 855 -20.38 11.21 -21.78
C GLN A 855 -21.88 11.50 -21.84
N GLY A 856 -22.48 11.97 -20.74
CA GLY A 856 -23.90 12.33 -20.69
C GLY A 856 -24.24 13.54 -21.58
N GLU A 857 -23.36 14.55 -21.63
CA GLU A 857 -23.50 15.70 -22.54
C GLU A 857 -23.44 15.28 -24.01
N THR A 858 -22.52 14.38 -24.38
CA THR A 858 -22.42 13.82 -25.74
C THR A 858 -23.68 13.06 -26.14
N LEU A 859 -24.24 12.24 -25.25
CA LEU A 859 -25.51 11.56 -25.51
C LEU A 859 -26.68 12.54 -25.66
N ASN A 860 -26.75 13.61 -24.87
CA ASN A 860 -27.77 14.64 -25.01
C ASN A 860 -27.67 15.37 -26.36
N LEU A 861 -26.45 15.66 -26.82
CA LEU A 861 -26.18 16.31 -28.10
C LEU A 861 -26.66 15.43 -29.27
N LEU A 862 -26.37 14.13 -29.22
CA LEU A 862 -26.82 13.14 -30.20
C LEU A 862 -28.33 13.05 -30.28
N GLU A 863 -29.01 12.90 -29.14
CA GLU A 863 -30.47 12.77 -29.11
C GLU A 863 -31.17 14.02 -29.67
N THR A 864 -30.62 15.20 -29.39
CA THR A 864 -31.13 16.47 -29.94
C THR A 864 -30.91 16.54 -31.45
N GLY A 865 -29.72 16.18 -31.93
CA GLY A 865 -29.40 16.21 -33.36
C GLY A 865 -30.15 15.16 -34.17
N TYR A 866 -30.27 13.92 -33.68
CA TYR A 866 -31.08 12.87 -34.31
C TYR A 866 -32.55 13.25 -34.41
N SER A 867 -33.11 13.83 -33.34
CA SER A 867 -34.50 14.32 -33.37
C SER A 867 -34.73 15.39 -34.45
N ARG A 868 -33.70 16.16 -34.83
CA ARG A 868 -33.74 17.09 -35.96
C ARG A 868 -33.66 16.35 -37.30
N CYS A 869 -32.71 15.44 -37.44
CA CYS A 869 -32.50 14.68 -38.68
C CYS A 869 -33.69 13.79 -39.04
N CYS A 870 -34.33 13.16 -38.05
CA CYS A 870 -35.48 12.28 -38.24
C CYS A 870 -36.75 13.01 -38.72
N ARG A 871 -36.79 14.36 -38.71
CA ARG A 871 -37.90 15.17 -39.24
C ARG A 871 -37.80 15.45 -40.75
N CYS A 872 -36.66 15.19 -41.39
CA CYS A 872 -36.50 15.41 -42.83
C CYS A 872 -37.42 14.44 -43.61
N HIS A 873 -38.02 14.86 -44.74
CA HIS A 873 -38.99 14.00 -45.46
C HIS A 873 -38.36 12.90 -46.34
N ASN A 874 -37.04 12.94 -46.61
CA ASN A 874 -36.34 12.01 -47.49
C ASN A 874 -35.36 11.11 -46.69
N PRO A 875 -35.47 9.75 -46.74
CA PRO A 875 -34.64 8.83 -45.96
C PRO A 875 -33.12 8.95 -46.18
N THR A 876 -32.66 9.25 -47.41
CA THR A 876 -31.22 9.43 -47.69
C THR A 876 -30.66 10.66 -46.96
N ASN A 877 -31.42 11.77 -46.94
CA ASN A 877 -31.05 12.98 -46.21
C ASN A 877 -31.13 12.79 -44.68
N ARG A 878 -31.88 11.79 -44.18
CA ARG A 878 -31.95 11.46 -42.75
C ARG A 878 -30.68 10.76 -42.29
N LEU A 879 -30.17 9.82 -43.11
CA LEU A 879 -28.97 9.06 -42.78
C LEU A 879 -27.75 9.99 -42.77
N ASP A 880 -27.52 10.75 -43.85
CA ASP A 880 -26.38 11.67 -43.96
C ASP A 880 -26.39 12.70 -42.81
N CYS A 881 -27.57 13.21 -42.44
CA CYS A 881 -27.73 14.12 -41.31
C CYS A 881 -27.39 13.45 -39.97
N ALA A 882 -27.87 12.22 -39.75
CA ALA A 882 -27.62 11.49 -38.51
C ALA A 882 -26.13 11.11 -38.39
N GLU A 883 -25.49 10.67 -39.48
CA GLU A 883 -24.06 10.37 -39.49
C GLU A 883 -23.23 11.61 -39.13
N LEU A 884 -23.51 12.77 -39.73
CA LEU A 884 -22.82 14.02 -39.41
C LEU A 884 -23.00 14.46 -37.95
N VAL A 885 -24.22 14.33 -37.41
CA VAL A 885 -24.50 14.61 -35.99
C VAL A 885 -23.70 13.68 -35.07
N TRP A 886 -23.56 12.42 -35.47
CA TRP A 886 -22.81 11.43 -34.68
C TRP A 886 -21.32 11.71 -34.68
N GLU A 887 -20.75 11.98 -35.85
CA GLU A 887 -19.33 12.32 -36.00
C GLU A 887 -18.96 13.60 -35.25
N ASP A 888 -19.79 14.64 -35.32
CA ASP A 888 -19.61 15.89 -34.58
C ASP A 888 -19.66 15.66 -33.07
N ALA A 889 -20.62 14.89 -32.57
CA ALA A 889 -20.76 14.64 -31.14
C ALA A 889 -19.59 13.82 -30.56
N VAL A 890 -19.12 12.81 -31.27
CA VAL A 890 -17.95 11.99 -30.88
C VAL A 890 -16.65 12.79 -30.97
N THR A 891 -16.52 13.64 -31.98
CA THR A 891 -15.36 14.52 -32.13
C THR A 891 -15.28 15.53 -30.99
N ARG A 892 -16.40 16.18 -30.65
CA ARG A 892 -16.49 17.11 -29.52
C ARG A 892 -16.26 16.43 -28.18
N PHE A 893 -16.69 15.18 -28.02
CA PHE A 893 -16.35 14.39 -26.83
C PHE A 893 -14.83 14.26 -26.68
N CYS A 894 -14.12 13.92 -27.76
CA CYS A 894 -12.67 13.78 -27.72
C CYS A 894 -11.94 15.11 -27.51
N GLU A 895 -12.39 16.19 -28.14
CA GLU A 895 -11.87 17.53 -27.88
C GLU A 895 -12.06 17.95 -26.42
N ALA A 896 -13.23 17.66 -25.85
CA ALA A 896 -13.52 17.89 -24.44
C ALA A 896 -12.61 17.04 -23.55
N GLU A 897 -12.43 15.75 -23.86
CA GLU A 897 -11.49 14.84 -23.16
C GLU A 897 -10.04 15.33 -23.20
N PHE A 898 -9.58 15.92 -24.31
CA PHE A 898 -8.24 16.51 -24.42
C PHE A 898 -8.10 17.86 -23.70
N SER A 899 -9.19 18.62 -23.58
CA SER A 899 -9.20 19.94 -22.92
C SER A 899 -9.02 19.85 -21.40
N VAL A 900 -9.35 18.71 -20.80
CA VAL A 900 -9.14 18.40 -19.39
C VAL A 900 -7.91 17.51 -19.25
N LYS A 901 -7.01 17.83 -18.30
CA LYS A 901 -5.74 17.11 -18.07
C LYS A 901 -5.93 15.72 -17.42
N THR A 902 -7.00 15.00 -17.76
CA THR A 902 -7.30 13.62 -17.38
C THR A 902 -6.92 12.67 -18.52
N GLN A 903 -6.73 11.38 -18.24
CA GLN A 903 -6.44 10.39 -19.29
C GLN A 903 -7.64 10.29 -20.26
N PRO A 904 -7.48 10.61 -21.56
CA PRO A 904 -8.60 10.64 -22.50
C PRO A 904 -9.05 9.23 -22.86
N HIS A 905 -10.34 9.07 -23.19
CA HIS A 905 -10.91 7.82 -23.70
C HIS A 905 -10.05 7.18 -24.81
N GLY A 906 -9.87 5.85 -24.77
CA GLY A 906 -8.93 5.11 -25.64
C GLY A 906 -9.11 5.41 -27.13
N CYS A 907 -10.35 5.41 -27.62
CA CYS A 907 -10.66 5.75 -29.01
C CYS A 907 -10.30 7.18 -29.43
N CYS A 908 -10.26 8.15 -28.51
CA CYS A 908 -9.93 9.54 -28.83
C CYS A 908 -8.49 9.73 -29.29
N LYS A 909 -7.57 8.82 -28.91
CA LYS A 909 -6.17 8.83 -29.33
C LYS A 909 -5.98 8.55 -30.83
N LYS A 910 -6.96 7.95 -31.49
CA LYS A 910 -6.95 7.72 -32.95
C LYS A 910 -7.42 8.99 -33.70
N GLN A 911 -7.08 9.13 -34.98
CA GLN A 911 -7.48 10.27 -35.82
C GLN A 911 -8.37 9.84 -36.99
N GLY A 912 -9.25 10.74 -37.43
CA GLY A 912 -10.14 10.54 -38.58
C GLY A 912 -11.02 9.29 -38.44
N GLU A 913 -11.18 8.55 -39.53
CA GLU A 913 -12.06 7.37 -39.61
C GLU A 913 -11.68 6.24 -38.62
N ALA A 914 -10.40 6.14 -38.25
CA ALA A 914 -9.94 5.15 -37.27
C ALA A 914 -10.45 5.44 -35.85
N ARG A 915 -10.72 6.71 -35.53
CA ARG A 915 -11.38 7.13 -34.27
C ARG A 915 -12.84 6.69 -34.27
N LEU A 916 -13.55 6.98 -35.35
CA LEU A 916 -14.96 6.67 -35.51
C LEU A 916 -15.20 5.15 -35.50
N SER A 917 -14.36 4.40 -36.20
CA SER A 917 -14.42 2.93 -36.21
C SER A 917 -14.21 2.32 -34.81
N CYS A 918 -13.29 2.87 -34.02
CA CYS A 918 -13.07 2.43 -32.63
C CYS A 918 -14.31 2.65 -31.76
N PHE A 919 -14.96 3.81 -31.87
CA PHE A 919 -16.19 4.07 -31.12
C PHE A 919 -17.36 3.17 -31.55
N GLN A 920 -17.40 2.79 -32.83
CA GLN A 920 -18.36 1.83 -33.34
C GLN A 920 -18.10 0.40 -32.81
N GLU A 921 -16.84 -0.03 -32.77
CA GLU A 921 -16.43 -1.34 -32.24
C GLU A 921 -16.70 -1.47 -30.73
N GLU A 922 -16.47 -0.40 -29.98
CA GLU A 922 -16.69 -0.38 -28.53
C GLU A 922 -18.15 -0.10 -28.13
N ALA A 923 -19.04 0.20 -29.09
CA ALA A 923 -20.43 0.52 -28.80
C ALA A 923 -21.15 -0.71 -28.21
N PRO A 924 -21.63 -0.65 -26.95
CA PRO A 924 -22.34 -1.78 -26.34
C PRO A 924 -23.65 -2.12 -27.05
N ARG A 925 -24.18 -1.21 -27.88
CA ARG A 925 -25.43 -1.38 -28.65
C ARG A 925 -25.34 -0.73 -30.04
N PRO A 926 -24.61 -1.32 -31.00
CA PRO A 926 -24.39 -0.70 -32.32
C PRO A 926 -25.66 -0.62 -33.17
N HIS A 927 -26.69 -1.42 -32.85
CA HIS A 927 -27.95 -1.50 -33.61
C HIS A 927 -29.20 -1.06 -32.81
N TYR A 928 -29.04 -0.41 -31.65
CA TYR A 928 -30.14 0.22 -30.90
C TYR A 928 -31.35 -0.71 -30.54
N GLN A 929 -31.14 -2.01 -30.29
CA GLN A 929 -32.22 -2.99 -29.96
C GLN A 929 -32.76 -2.87 -28.52
N LEU A 930 -34.08 -3.11 -28.31
CA LEU A 930 -34.79 -3.09 -27.02
C LEU A 930 -34.77 -4.46 -26.30
N ARG A 931 -34.54 -4.51 -24.97
CA ARG A 931 -34.62 -5.75 -24.13
C ARG A 931 -35.51 -5.58 -22.89
N ALA A 932 -36.05 -6.70 -22.40
CA ALA A 932 -36.79 -6.83 -21.14
C ALA A 932 -35.87 -6.80 -19.89
N CYS A 933 -36.41 -6.32 -18.75
CA CYS A 933 -35.68 -6.00 -17.51
C CYS A 933 -35.01 -7.21 -16.81
N PRO A 934 -33.78 -7.04 -16.27
CA PRO A 934 -33.22 -7.92 -15.25
C PRO A 934 -33.62 -7.47 -13.83
N SER A 935 -33.79 -8.44 -12.92
CA SER A 935 -34.12 -8.28 -11.50
C SER A 935 -32.96 -7.75 -10.65
N HIS A 936 -33.28 -6.79 -9.77
CA HIS A 936 -32.55 -6.25 -8.61
C HIS A 936 -31.14 -6.80 -8.25
N GLN A 937 -30.16 -5.88 -8.18
CA GLN A 937 -29.02 -5.94 -7.25
C GLN A 937 -28.88 -4.60 -6.47
N PRO A 938 -28.39 -4.60 -5.22
CA PRO A 938 -28.36 -3.40 -4.38
C PRO A 938 -27.01 -2.65 -4.37
N GLY A 939 -27.09 -1.32 -4.52
CA GLY A 939 -26.45 -0.33 -3.62
C GLY A 939 -24.98 0.08 -3.83
N ILE A 940 -24.76 1.21 -4.52
CA ILE A 940 -23.58 2.07 -4.30
C ILE A 940 -23.98 3.12 -3.25
N SER A 941 -23.26 3.18 -2.13
CA SER A 941 -23.44 4.16 -1.06
C SER A 941 -22.39 5.26 -1.14
N LEU A 942 -22.75 6.39 -1.75
CA LEU A 942 -22.30 7.71 -1.30
C LEU A 942 -23.51 8.32 -0.57
N GLY A 943 -23.45 8.35 0.76
CA GLY A 943 -24.58 8.81 1.58
C GLY A 943 -24.94 10.28 1.32
N PRO A 944 -26.23 10.66 1.43
CA PRO A 944 -26.65 12.06 1.31
C PRO A 944 -26.14 12.88 2.51
N LYS A 945 -25.55 14.06 2.26
CA LYS A 945 -25.30 15.06 3.31
C LYS A 945 -26.64 15.70 3.69
N LEU A 946 -27.11 15.49 4.93
CA LEU A 946 -28.26 16.19 5.49
C LEU A 946 -27.90 17.68 5.74
N PRO A 947 -28.83 18.63 5.53
CA PRO A 947 -28.66 20.03 5.88
C PRO A 947 -28.83 20.25 7.40
N PHE A 948 -27.96 19.61 8.20
CA PHE A 948 -27.94 19.70 9.65
C PHE A 948 -26.58 20.25 10.11
N PRO A 949 -26.54 21.21 11.06
CA PRO A 949 -27.66 21.77 11.80
C PRO A 949 -28.50 22.81 11.02
N PRO A 950 -29.78 23.01 11.37
CA PRO A 950 -30.64 24.01 10.73
C PRO A 950 -30.18 25.44 11.02
N GLY A 951 -30.33 26.34 10.05
CA GLY A 951 -30.00 27.78 10.19
C GLY A 951 -30.81 28.49 11.27
N LEU A 952 -30.28 29.57 11.83
CA LEU A 952 -30.96 30.34 12.86
C LEU A 952 -32.14 31.14 12.25
N PRO A 953 -33.36 31.04 12.78
CA PRO A 953 -34.44 31.94 12.37
C PRO A 953 -34.12 33.38 12.77
N THR A 954 -34.16 34.30 11.82
CA THR A 954 -33.98 35.73 12.03
C THR A 954 -35.17 36.49 11.44
N VAL A 955 -35.32 37.76 11.82
CA VAL A 955 -36.38 38.63 11.26
C VAL A 955 -36.25 38.75 9.74
N ASP A 956 -35.03 38.66 9.21
CA ASP A 956 -34.75 38.79 7.78
C ASP A 956 -35.06 37.52 6.99
N ASN A 957 -34.86 36.34 7.59
CA ASN A 957 -35.06 35.05 6.90
C ASN A 957 -36.40 34.37 7.21
N ILE A 958 -37.23 34.90 8.12
CA ILE A 958 -38.51 34.28 8.51
C ILE A 958 -39.46 34.07 7.33
N LYS A 959 -39.45 34.99 6.35
CA LYS A 959 -40.23 34.84 5.11
C LYS A 959 -39.71 33.67 4.29
N ASN A 960 -38.40 33.48 4.21
CA ASN A 960 -37.80 32.35 3.49
C ASN A 960 -38.16 31.03 4.16
N ILE A 961 -38.05 30.96 5.50
CA ILE A 961 -38.44 29.79 6.29
C ILE A 961 -39.89 29.38 6.02
N CYS A 962 -40.81 30.34 6.00
CA CYS A 962 -42.23 30.11 5.74
C CYS A 962 -42.56 29.70 4.30
N HIS A 963 -41.62 29.83 3.37
CA HIS A 963 -41.79 29.51 1.96
C HIS A 963 -40.99 28.28 1.49
N LEU A 964 -40.24 27.60 2.38
CA LEU A 964 -39.53 26.36 2.05
C LEU A 964 -40.51 25.23 1.67
N LYS A 965 -40.30 24.60 0.50
CA LYS A 965 -41.00 23.37 0.11
C LYS A 965 -40.20 22.16 0.61
N ARG A 966 -40.85 21.28 1.39
CA ARG A 966 -40.41 19.95 1.89
C ARG A 966 -38.99 19.52 1.53
N PHE A 967 -38.17 19.20 2.53
CA PHE A 967 -36.93 18.45 2.34
C PHE A 967 -37.24 17.12 1.63
N ARG A 968 -36.96 16.98 0.33
CA ARG A 968 -37.26 15.75 -0.43
C ARG A 968 -36.15 14.69 -0.29
N SER A 969 -36.58 13.51 0.16
CA SER A 969 -36.03 12.15 0.01
C SER A 969 -34.67 11.80 0.61
N VAL A 970 -34.70 11.22 1.82
CA VAL A 970 -33.69 10.28 2.35
C VAL A 970 -34.33 8.88 2.40
N PRO A 971 -33.58 7.77 2.20
CA PRO A 971 -34.14 6.42 2.17
C PRO A 971 -34.95 6.09 3.43
N ARG A 972 -36.10 5.42 3.26
CA ARG A 972 -37.05 5.10 4.35
C ARG A 972 -36.57 4.06 5.36
N ASN A 973 -35.37 3.49 5.20
CA ASN A 973 -34.88 2.35 5.97
C ASN A 973 -33.49 2.61 6.58
N LEU A 974 -33.37 3.61 7.46
CA LEU A 974 -32.19 3.79 8.31
C LEU A 974 -32.45 3.16 9.71
N PRO A 975 -31.44 2.56 10.38
CA PRO A 975 -31.59 2.00 11.73
C PRO A 975 -31.71 3.10 12.79
N ALA A 976 -32.62 2.94 13.77
CA ALA A 976 -32.92 3.95 14.81
C ALA A 976 -31.70 4.47 15.62
N THR A 977 -30.60 3.72 15.62
CA THR A 977 -29.33 4.07 16.26
C THR A 977 -28.45 5.00 15.42
N ASP A 978 -28.80 5.30 14.17
CA ASP A 978 -28.05 6.16 13.25
C ASP A 978 -28.22 7.66 13.59
N SER A 979 -27.11 8.40 13.66
CA SER A 979 -27.10 9.85 13.89
C SER A 979 -27.82 10.60 12.76
N ILE A 980 -27.74 10.09 11.53
CA ILE A 980 -28.42 10.64 10.35
C ILE A 980 -29.93 10.54 10.52
N GLN A 981 -30.45 9.45 11.11
CA GLN A 981 -31.89 9.31 11.36
C GLN A 981 -32.38 10.29 12.43
N ARG A 982 -31.61 10.52 13.50
CA ARG A 982 -31.99 11.47 14.55
C ARG A 982 -31.93 12.92 14.06
N GLN A 983 -30.94 13.25 13.23
CA GLN A 983 -30.86 14.54 12.54
C GLN A 983 -32.05 14.74 11.59
N LEU A 984 -32.42 13.70 10.82
CA LEU A 984 -33.60 13.74 9.95
C LEU A 984 -34.90 13.91 10.73
N GLN A 985 -35.04 13.23 11.88
CA GLN A 985 -36.19 13.40 12.78
C GLN A 985 -36.27 14.81 13.36
N ALA A 986 -35.13 15.40 13.76
CA ALA A 986 -35.06 16.78 14.22
C ALA A 986 -35.49 17.76 13.12
N LEU A 987 -34.95 17.62 11.91
CA LEU A 987 -35.33 18.46 10.75
C LEU A 987 -36.82 18.32 10.38
N THR A 988 -37.35 17.09 10.41
CA THR A 988 -38.76 16.82 10.10
C THR A 988 -39.69 17.43 11.15
N ARG A 989 -39.31 17.38 12.43
CA ARG A 989 -40.05 18.02 13.53
C ARG A 989 -40.01 19.54 13.39
N LEU A 990 -38.83 20.10 13.12
CA LEU A 990 -38.65 21.53 12.94
C LEU A 990 -39.48 22.06 11.76
N GLU A 991 -39.53 21.32 10.65
CA GLU A 991 -40.35 21.68 9.49
C GLU A 991 -41.84 21.80 9.85
N ALA A 992 -42.37 20.85 10.63
CA ALA A 992 -43.75 20.87 11.08
C ALA A 992 -44.05 22.06 12.02
N GLU A 993 -43.12 22.39 12.92
CA GLU A 993 -43.25 23.52 13.83
C GLU A 993 -43.11 24.87 13.10
N PHE A 994 -42.18 25.01 12.16
CA PHE A 994 -42.08 26.19 11.29
C PHE A 994 -43.37 26.41 10.50
N GLN A 995 -43.95 25.36 9.90
CA GLN A 995 -45.24 25.48 9.22
C GLN A 995 -46.36 25.94 10.15
N ARG A 996 -46.36 25.52 11.43
CA ARG A 996 -47.31 26.00 12.44
C ARG A 996 -47.09 27.49 12.74
N CYS A 997 -45.85 27.91 12.94
CA CYS A 997 -45.47 29.30 13.21
C CYS A 997 -45.73 30.26 12.04
N CYS A 998 -45.76 29.74 10.81
CA CYS A 998 -45.98 30.53 9.61
C CYS A 998 -47.46 30.74 9.26
N ARG A 999 -48.39 29.92 9.79
CA ARG A 999 -49.85 30.07 9.56
C ARG A 999 -50.45 31.41 10.04
N PRO A 1000 -50.05 32.00 11.18
CA PRO A 1000 -50.60 33.27 11.67
C PRO A 1000 -49.80 34.52 11.24
N GLY A 1001 -49.06 34.49 10.11
CA GLY A 1001 -48.40 35.69 9.56
C GLY A 1001 -46.89 35.79 9.83
N ASN A 1002 -46.13 34.72 9.61
CA ASN A 1002 -44.66 34.68 9.70
C ASN A 1002 -44.12 35.09 11.09
N ASN A 1003 -44.58 34.43 12.16
CA ASN A 1003 -44.19 34.77 13.53
C ASN A 1003 -42.75 34.30 13.84
N HIS A 1004 -41.81 35.25 13.78
CA HIS A 1004 -40.39 35.04 14.09
C HIS A 1004 -40.18 34.46 15.50
N THR A 1005 -40.85 35.00 16.51
CA THR A 1005 -40.70 34.56 17.90
C THR A 1005 -41.14 33.10 18.09
N CYS A 1006 -42.17 32.68 17.37
CA CYS A 1006 -42.59 31.28 17.32
C CYS A 1006 -41.54 30.38 16.64
N ALA A 1007 -41.01 30.81 15.49
CA ALA A 1007 -40.00 30.04 14.76
C ALA A 1007 -38.68 29.92 15.54
N TRP A 1008 -38.23 31.00 16.18
CA TRP A 1008 -37.07 30.98 17.08
C TRP A 1008 -37.24 29.92 18.16
N LYS A 1009 -38.37 29.95 18.87
CA LYS A 1009 -38.66 29.00 19.95
C LYS A 1009 -38.77 27.56 19.45
N ALA A 1010 -39.39 27.34 18.29
CA ALA A 1010 -39.46 26.03 17.66
C ALA A 1010 -38.07 25.47 17.28
N TRP A 1011 -37.16 26.33 16.84
CA TRP A 1011 -35.78 25.99 16.52
C TRP A 1011 -34.98 25.61 17.78
N GLU A 1012 -35.10 26.41 18.84
CA GLU A 1012 -34.51 26.12 20.16
C GLU A 1012 -35.04 24.79 20.71
N ASP A 1013 -36.36 24.65 20.90
CA ASP A 1013 -37.01 23.45 21.44
C ASP A 1013 -36.65 22.15 20.66
N THR A 1014 -36.41 22.27 19.34
CA THR A 1014 -36.03 21.13 18.51
C THR A 1014 -34.57 20.71 18.72
N LEU A 1015 -33.65 21.67 18.87
CA LEU A 1015 -32.23 21.40 19.13
C LEU A 1015 -32.02 20.90 20.56
N ASP A 1016 -32.78 21.43 21.52
CA ASP A 1016 -32.84 20.94 22.91
C ASP A 1016 -33.25 19.48 22.94
N GLY A 1017 -34.42 19.17 22.35
CA GLY A 1017 -34.91 17.80 22.29
C GLY A 1017 -34.07 16.86 21.42
N TYR A 1018 -33.21 17.39 20.54
CA TYR A 1018 -32.19 16.60 19.83
C TYR A 1018 -31.01 16.29 20.77
N CYS A 1019 -30.49 17.29 21.48
CA CYS A 1019 -29.38 17.12 22.41
C CYS A 1019 -29.74 16.25 23.62
N ASP A 1020 -30.96 16.35 24.15
CA ASP A 1020 -31.44 15.48 25.25
C ASP A 1020 -31.48 14.01 24.80
N ARG A 1021 -31.92 13.76 23.56
CA ARG A 1021 -31.93 12.41 22.97
C ARG A 1021 -30.53 11.88 22.71
N GLU A 1022 -29.62 12.74 22.24
CA GLU A 1022 -28.20 12.38 22.07
C GLU A 1022 -27.53 12.07 23.42
N GLN A 1023 -27.83 12.85 24.47
CA GLN A 1023 -27.33 12.62 25.84
C GLN A 1023 -27.90 11.33 26.46
N ALA A 1024 -29.17 11.03 26.24
CA ALA A 1024 -29.81 9.82 26.74
C ALA A 1024 -29.23 8.53 26.14
N ILE A 1025 -28.75 8.57 24.89
CA ILE A 1025 -28.29 7.40 24.14
C ILE A 1025 -26.79 7.08 24.40
N LYS A 1026 -26.05 7.95 25.12
CA LYS A 1026 -24.63 7.77 25.49
C LYS A 1026 -23.68 7.48 24.31
N THR A 1027 -24.05 7.87 23.09
CA THR A 1027 -23.18 7.80 21.89
C THR A 1027 -22.51 9.15 21.62
N HIS A 1028 -21.49 9.21 20.75
CA HIS A 1028 -20.78 10.45 20.41
C HIS A 1028 -21.75 11.59 20.05
N HIS A 1029 -21.81 12.61 20.90
CA HIS A 1029 -22.75 13.73 20.77
C HIS A 1029 -22.34 14.62 19.61
N HIS A 1030 -23.31 15.20 18.89
CA HIS A 1030 -23.01 16.40 18.08
C HIS A 1030 -22.30 17.42 18.98
N SER A 1031 -21.14 17.95 18.57
CA SER A 1031 -20.26 18.69 19.49
C SER A 1031 -20.90 19.93 20.12
N CYS A 1032 -21.94 20.50 19.51
CA CYS A 1032 -22.71 21.60 20.11
C CYS A 1032 -23.59 21.14 21.30
N CYS A 1033 -23.97 19.86 21.39
CA CYS A 1033 -24.73 19.32 22.52
C CYS A 1033 -23.91 19.13 23.81
N HIS A 1034 -22.62 19.47 23.80
CA HIS A 1034 -21.81 19.55 25.02
C HIS A 1034 -22.11 20.80 25.85
N TYR A 1035 -22.67 21.84 25.23
CA TYR A 1035 -23.15 23.01 25.96
C TYR A 1035 -24.54 22.72 26.55
N PRO A 1036 -24.82 23.12 27.80
CA PRO A 1036 -26.17 23.08 28.34
C PRO A 1036 -27.08 24.06 27.58
N PRO A 1037 -28.42 23.98 27.75
CA PRO A 1037 -29.33 24.98 27.21
C PRO A 1037 -28.93 26.42 27.55
N SER A 1038 -28.35 27.09 26.56
CA SER A 1038 -27.69 28.39 26.71
C SER A 1038 -27.46 29.04 25.34
N PRO A 1039 -27.34 30.39 25.28
CA PRO A 1039 -27.03 31.10 24.04
C PRO A 1039 -25.74 30.63 23.34
N LEU A 1040 -24.77 30.10 24.09
CA LEU A 1040 -23.53 29.54 23.54
C LEU A 1040 -23.77 28.27 22.73
N ARG A 1041 -24.76 27.45 23.13
CA ARG A 1041 -25.17 26.26 22.36
C ARG A 1041 -25.81 26.67 21.04
N ASP A 1042 -26.70 27.66 21.11
CA ASP A 1042 -27.44 28.15 19.96
C ASP A 1042 -26.48 28.79 18.95
N GLU A 1043 -25.51 29.57 19.43
CA GLU A 1043 -24.46 30.14 18.59
C GLU A 1043 -23.59 29.05 17.92
N CYS A 1044 -23.28 27.96 18.63
CA CYS A 1044 -22.56 26.81 18.06
C CYS A 1044 -23.34 26.18 16.90
N PHE A 1045 -24.66 25.99 17.06
CA PHE A 1045 -25.51 25.44 16.00
C PHE A 1045 -25.67 26.41 14.83
N ALA A 1046 -25.88 27.70 15.10
CA ALA A 1046 -26.02 28.74 14.09
C ALA A 1046 -24.74 28.89 13.22
N ARG A 1047 -23.55 28.94 13.83
CA ARG A 1047 -22.27 29.05 13.11
C ARG A 1047 -21.94 27.86 12.23
N ARG A 1048 -22.52 26.69 12.53
CA ARG A 1048 -22.25 25.43 11.82
C ARG A 1048 -23.35 25.06 10.83
N ALA A 1049 -24.40 25.88 10.72
CA ALA A 1049 -25.48 25.65 9.78
C ALA A 1049 -24.97 25.80 8.33
N PRO A 1050 -25.13 24.78 7.46
CA PRO A 1050 -24.69 24.85 6.07
C PRO A 1050 -25.50 25.86 5.24
N TYR A 1051 -26.69 26.23 5.71
CA TYR A 1051 -27.60 27.18 5.06
C TYR A 1051 -28.19 28.17 6.09
N PRO A 1052 -27.43 29.18 6.53
CA PRO A 1052 -27.84 30.06 7.64
C PRO A 1052 -29.01 31.02 7.31
N ASN A 1053 -29.20 31.37 6.03
CA ASN A 1053 -30.19 32.38 5.60
C ASN A 1053 -31.45 31.79 4.94
N TYR A 1054 -31.52 30.46 4.84
CA TYR A 1054 -32.61 29.77 4.12
C TYR A 1054 -32.82 30.30 2.69
N ASP A 1055 -31.73 30.71 2.03
CA ASP A 1055 -31.77 31.37 0.73
C ASP A 1055 -32.39 30.44 -0.33
N ARG A 1056 -33.33 30.98 -1.12
CA ARG A 1056 -33.98 30.28 -2.23
C ARG A 1056 -32.96 29.92 -3.31
N ASP A 1057 -33.20 28.81 -4.02
CA ASP A 1057 -32.47 28.45 -5.24
C ASP A 1057 -32.54 29.59 -6.28
N ILE A 1058 -31.50 30.42 -6.37
CA ILE A 1058 -31.32 31.36 -7.48
C ILE A 1058 -30.90 30.51 -8.68
N LEU A 1059 -31.82 30.33 -9.63
CA LEU A 1059 -31.53 29.65 -10.89
C LEU A 1059 -30.71 30.59 -11.79
N THR A 1060 -29.42 30.30 -11.92
CA THR A 1060 -28.56 30.90 -12.94
C THR A 1060 -28.79 30.16 -14.26
N LEU A 1061 -29.28 30.88 -15.28
CA LEU A 1061 -29.53 30.34 -16.61
C LEU A 1061 -28.43 30.74 -17.59
N ASP A 1062 -28.02 29.79 -18.43
CA ASP A 1062 -27.13 30.05 -19.56
C ASP A 1062 -27.96 30.20 -20.84
N LEU A 1063 -28.14 31.43 -21.32
CA LEU A 1063 -28.87 31.73 -22.57
C LEU A 1063 -27.96 31.61 -23.80
N SER A 1064 -26.68 31.24 -23.64
CA SER A 1064 -25.79 31.03 -24.78
C SER A 1064 -26.21 29.84 -25.65
N ARG A 1065 -26.92 28.86 -25.05
CA ARG A 1065 -27.46 27.67 -25.73
C ARG A 1065 -28.87 27.39 -25.26
N ILE A 1066 -29.86 27.68 -26.10
CA ILE A 1066 -31.26 27.47 -25.75
C ILE A 1066 -31.63 26.01 -25.99
N THR A 1067 -31.75 25.25 -24.90
CA THR A 1067 -32.15 23.84 -24.93
C THR A 1067 -33.65 23.69 -24.64
N PRO A 1068 -34.29 22.57 -25.04
CA PRO A 1068 -35.70 22.30 -24.68
C PRO A 1068 -35.94 22.32 -23.16
N ASN A 1069 -34.98 21.87 -22.36
CA ASN A 1069 -35.05 21.95 -20.90
C ASN A 1069 -34.98 23.40 -20.38
N LEU A 1070 -34.18 24.25 -21.01
CA LEU A 1070 -34.13 25.68 -20.69
C LEU A 1070 -35.47 26.36 -21.03
N MET A 1071 -36.10 25.99 -22.14
CA MET A 1071 -37.42 26.50 -22.52
C MET A 1071 -38.51 26.16 -21.51
N ASN A 1072 -38.50 24.97 -20.89
CA ASN A 1072 -39.39 24.66 -19.77
C ASN A 1072 -39.25 25.63 -18.58
N HIS A 1073 -38.03 26.11 -18.31
CA HIS A 1073 -37.78 27.08 -17.25
C HIS A 1073 -38.16 28.52 -17.63
N LEU A 1074 -38.00 28.89 -18.90
CA LEU A 1074 -38.37 30.21 -19.43
C LEU A 1074 -39.89 30.35 -19.61
N CYS A 1075 -40.57 29.32 -20.13
CA CYS A 1075 -42.02 29.32 -20.31
C CYS A 1075 -42.82 29.24 -19.02
N GLY A 1076 -42.18 28.81 -17.92
CA GLY A 1076 -42.79 28.73 -16.59
C GLY A 1076 -42.61 29.96 -15.69
N ASN A 1077 -41.77 30.95 -16.08
CA ASN A 1077 -41.38 32.07 -15.20
C ASN A 1077 -41.42 33.43 -15.93
N GLN A 1078 -42.15 34.41 -15.40
CA GLN A 1078 -42.39 35.69 -16.10
C GLN A 1078 -41.57 36.90 -15.61
N ARG A 1079 -40.63 36.75 -14.67
CA ARG A 1079 -39.74 37.87 -14.24
C ARG A 1079 -38.26 37.47 -14.24
N VAL A 1080 -37.44 38.29 -14.89
CA VAL A 1080 -35.99 38.09 -15.05
C VAL A 1080 -35.23 39.28 -14.49
N LEU A 1081 -34.17 39.01 -13.72
CA LEU A 1081 -33.21 40.02 -13.26
C LEU A 1081 -31.86 39.79 -13.97
N SER A 1082 -31.55 40.60 -14.98
CA SER A 1082 -30.26 40.56 -15.66
C SER A 1082 -29.43 41.81 -15.34
N LYS A 1083 -28.10 41.66 -15.27
CA LYS A 1083 -27.15 42.78 -15.19
C LYS A 1083 -27.21 43.69 -16.43
N HIS A 1084 -27.70 43.17 -17.56
CA HIS A 1084 -27.87 43.93 -18.80
C HIS A 1084 -29.35 44.22 -19.06
N LYS A 1085 -29.71 45.51 -19.12
CA LYS A 1085 -31.09 46.01 -19.26
C LYS A 1085 -31.81 45.49 -20.52
N GLN A 1086 -31.08 45.03 -21.52
CA GLN A 1086 -31.60 44.59 -22.81
C GLN A 1086 -32.06 43.11 -22.79
N ILE A 1087 -31.47 42.28 -21.93
CA ILE A 1087 -31.69 40.82 -21.89
C ILE A 1087 -33.12 40.43 -21.47
N PRO A 1088 -33.79 41.12 -20.51
CA PRO A 1088 -35.19 40.84 -20.20
C PRO A 1088 -36.13 40.96 -21.42
N GLY A 1089 -35.82 41.88 -22.35
CA GLY A 1089 -36.59 42.05 -23.59
C GLY A 1089 -36.45 40.88 -24.56
N LEU A 1090 -35.27 40.25 -24.64
CA LEU A 1090 -35.05 39.02 -25.41
C LEU A 1090 -35.91 37.88 -24.86
N ILE A 1091 -35.85 37.67 -23.55
CA ILE A 1091 -36.57 36.57 -22.90
C ILE A 1091 -38.08 36.75 -23.04
N GLN A 1092 -38.59 37.98 -22.92
CA GLN A 1092 -40.01 38.27 -23.11
C GLN A 1092 -40.50 37.96 -24.54
N LYS A 1093 -39.68 38.22 -25.56
CA LYS A 1093 -40.01 37.85 -26.95
C LYS A 1093 -39.98 36.34 -27.16
N VAL A 1094 -38.94 35.69 -26.64
CA VAL A 1094 -38.79 34.23 -26.68
C VAL A 1094 -39.98 33.56 -25.99
N THR A 1095 -40.39 34.02 -24.80
CA THR A 1095 -41.51 33.40 -24.09
C THR A 1095 -42.86 33.69 -24.75
N ALA A 1096 -43.07 34.90 -25.29
CA ALA A 1096 -44.31 35.25 -25.97
C ALA A 1096 -44.51 34.54 -27.31
N ARG A 1097 -43.43 34.26 -28.05
CA ARG A 1097 -43.53 33.65 -29.40
C ARG A 1097 -43.33 32.14 -29.41
N CYS A 1098 -42.47 31.62 -28.52
CA CYS A 1098 -41.97 30.25 -28.64
C CYS A 1098 -42.58 29.28 -27.63
N CYS A 1099 -43.22 29.74 -26.55
CA CYS A 1099 -43.77 28.84 -25.52
C CYS A 1099 -45.04 28.10 -25.93
N ASP A 1100 -45.79 28.65 -26.89
CA ASP A 1100 -47.01 28.03 -27.40
C ASP A 1100 -46.74 27.01 -28.52
N LEU A 1101 -45.47 26.83 -28.92
CA LEU A 1101 -45.06 25.84 -29.92
C LEU A 1101 -44.84 24.45 -29.30
N PRO A 1102 -44.93 23.36 -30.08
CA PRO A 1102 -44.58 22.02 -29.61
C PRO A 1102 -43.15 21.95 -29.05
N PHE A 1103 -42.95 21.19 -27.98
CA PHE A 1103 -41.71 21.11 -27.16
C PHE A 1103 -40.35 21.14 -27.91
N PRO A 1104 -40.17 20.47 -29.06
CA PRO A 1104 -38.93 20.54 -29.84
C PRO A 1104 -38.79 21.75 -30.78
N GLU A 1105 -39.87 22.45 -31.09
CA GLU A 1105 -39.87 23.68 -31.92
C GLU A 1105 -39.64 24.94 -31.08
N GLN A 1106 -39.92 24.88 -29.78
CA GLN A 1106 -39.70 25.98 -28.84
C GLN A 1106 -38.24 26.45 -28.82
N ALA A 1107 -37.29 25.51 -28.78
CA ALA A 1107 -35.86 25.81 -28.75
C ALA A 1107 -35.37 26.40 -30.08
N CYS A 1108 -35.87 25.92 -31.22
CA CYS A 1108 -35.54 26.47 -32.54
C CYS A 1108 -36.07 27.90 -32.70
N CYS A 1109 -37.34 28.14 -32.35
CA CYS A 1109 -37.92 29.48 -32.34
C CYS A 1109 -37.15 30.44 -31.41
N ALA A 1110 -36.71 29.95 -30.25
CA ALA A 1110 -35.99 30.78 -29.29
C ALA A 1110 -34.57 31.15 -29.76
N GLU A 1111 -33.90 30.26 -30.49
CA GLU A 1111 -32.61 30.56 -31.14
C GLU A 1111 -32.76 31.56 -32.29
N GLU A 1112 -33.87 31.52 -33.05
CA GLU A 1112 -34.19 32.52 -34.07
C GLU A 1112 -34.41 33.91 -33.45
N GLU A 1113 -35.17 33.99 -32.36
CA GLU A 1113 -35.38 35.24 -31.62
C GLU A 1113 -34.08 35.78 -31.00
N LYS A 1114 -33.18 34.89 -30.54
CA LYS A 1114 -31.85 35.27 -30.04
C LYS A 1114 -31.01 35.91 -31.14
N SER A 1115 -30.97 35.30 -32.33
CA SER A 1115 -30.23 35.84 -33.47
C SER A 1115 -30.80 37.18 -33.94
N ALA A 1116 -32.12 37.29 -34.08
CA ALA A 1116 -32.79 38.53 -34.45
C ALA A 1116 -32.56 39.67 -33.43
N PHE A 1117 -32.46 39.32 -32.14
CA PHE A 1117 -32.14 40.28 -31.08
C PHE A 1117 -30.69 40.78 -31.14
N ILE A 1118 -29.73 39.91 -31.47
CA ILE A 1118 -28.31 40.30 -31.65
C ILE A 1118 -28.18 41.23 -32.86
N ASP A 1119 -28.84 40.90 -33.97
CA ASP A 1119 -28.87 41.73 -35.18
C ASP A 1119 -29.48 43.12 -34.92
N ASP A 1120 -30.57 43.18 -34.13
CA ASP A 1120 -31.19 44.44 -33.74
C ASP A 1120 -30.29 45.31 -32.85
N LEU A 1121 -29.59 44.69 -31.88
CA LEU A 1121 -28.65 45.38 -30.99
C LEU A 1121 -27.40 45.92 -31.73
N CYS A 1122 -26.89 45.18 -32.72
CA CYS A 1122 -25.74 45.62 -33.51
C CYS A 1122 -26.12 46.51 -34.71
N GLY A 1123 -27.40 46.52 -35.11
CA GLY A 1123 -27.96 47.35 -36.17
C GLY A 1123 -28.75 48.54 -35.64
N SER A 1124 -30.09 48.43 -35.64
CA SER A 1124 -31.01 49.56 -35.42
C SER A 1124 -30.87 50.21 -34.04
N ARG A 1125 -30.49 49.41 -33.02
CA ARG A 1125 -30.35 49.86 -31.63
C ARG A 1125 -28.90 50.11 -31.19
N ARG A 1126 -27.92 50.07 -32.10
CA ARG A 1126 -26.50 50.23 -31.78
C ARG A 1126 -26.16 51.49 -30.97
N ASN A 1127 -26.92 52.57 -31.15
CA ASN A 1127 -26.70 53.84 -30.45
C ASN A 1127 -27.40 53.93 -29.08
N PHE A 1128 -28.26 52.96 -28.73
CA PHE A 1128 -29.09 52.96 -27.51
C PHE A 1128 -28.56 52.02 -26.42
N TRP A 1129 -27.44 51.34 -26.66
CA TRP A 1129 -26.74 50.53 -25.65
C TRP A 1129 -25.23 50.55 -25.89
N ARG A 1130 -24.45 50.16 -24.87
CA ARG A 1130 -22.99 50.19 -24.92
C ARG A 1130 -22.45 48.77 -24.99
N ASP A 1131 -21.92 48.41 -26.14
CA ASP A 1131 -21.19 47.16 -26.37
C ASP A 1131 -19.76 47.27 -25.81
N SER A 1132 -19.60 46.99 -24.52
CA SER A 1132 -18.33 47.02 -23.80
C SER A 1132 -17.31 45.97 -24.29
N ALA A 1133 -17.76 44.87 -24.89
CA ALA A 1133 -16.93 43.78 -25.37
C ALA A 1133 -16.61 43.88 -26.87
N LEU A 1134 -17.12 44.92 -27.54
CA LEU A 1134 -16.94 45.18 -28.97
C LEU A 1134 -17.46 44.06 -29.88
N CYS A 1135 -18.42 43.25 -29.43
CA CYS A 1135 -18.99 42.15 -30.20
C CYS A 1135 -19.64 42.61 -31.52
N CYS A 1136 -20.25 43.80 -31.56
CA CYS A 1136 -20.83 44.40 -32.77
C CYS A 1136 -19.80 44.95 -33.77
N LYS A 1137 -18.49 44.85 -33.48
CA LYS A 1137 -17.42 45.11 -34.45
C LYS A 1137 -16.96 43.85 -35.19
N LEU A 1138 -17.39 42.67 -34.76
CA LEU A 1138 -17.11 41.40 -35.43
C LEU A 1138 -18.03 41.18 -36.63
N SER A 1139 -17.60 40.33 -37.55
CA SER A 1139 -18.36 39.95 -38.74
C SER A 1139 -19.73 39.36 -38.36
N PRO A 1140 -20.85 39.79 -38.99
CA PRO A 1140 -22.16 39.21 -38.75
C PRO A 1140 -22.16 37.70 -39.04
N GLY A 1141 -22.79 36.91 -38.17
CA GLY A 1141 -22.76 35.45 -38.20
C GLY A 1141 -22.19 34.82 -36.93
N ASP A 1142 -21.55 33.66 -37.05
CA ASP A 1142 -21.18 32.83 -35.90
C ASP A 1142 -20.18 33.50 -34.95
N GLU A 1143 -19.24 34.30 -35.44
CA GLU A 1143 -18.25 35.00 -34.60
C GLU A 1143 -18.90 36.05 -33.70
N GLN A 1144 -19.83 36.84 -34.25
CA GLN A 1144 -20.59 37.84 -33.52
C GLN A 1144 -21.51 37.18 -32.50
N VAL A 1145 -22.25 36.14 -32.90
CA VAL A 1145 -23.14 35.39 -32.00
C VAL A 1145 -22.36 34.72 -30.87
N ASN A 1146 -21.19 34.14 -31.16
CA ASN A 1146 -20.36 33.48 -30.14
C ASN A 1146 -19.75 34.48 -29.13
N CYS A 1147 -19.42 35.69 -29.58
CA CYS A 1147 -19.01 36.78 -28.68
C CYS A 1147 -20.14 37.16 -27.70
N PHE A 1148 -21.37 37.33 -28.20
CA PHE A 1148 -22.54 37.61 -27.35
C PHE A 1148 -22.86 36.48 -26.38
N ASN A 1149 -22.81 35.25 -26.87
CA ASN A 1149 -22.98 34.04 -26.07
C ASN A 1149 -21.99 34.02 -24.89
N THR A 1150 -20.72 34.35 -25.13
CA THR A 1150 -19.67 34.27 -24.12
C THR A 1150 -19.68 35.45 -23.15
N LYS A 1151 -19.96 36.66 -23.64
CA LYS A 1151 -19.76 37.91 -22.88
C LYS A 1151 -21.04 38.48 -22.26
N TYR A 1152 -22.21 38.18 -22.82
CA TYR A 1152 -23.48 38.80 -22.41
C TYR A 1152 -24.57 37.79 -22.01
N LEU A 1153 -24.62 36.60 -22.63
CA LEU A 1153 -25.73 35.66 -22.46
C LEU A 1153 -25.45 34.48 -21.52
N ARG A 1154 -24.21 34.32 -21.04
CA ARG A 1154 -23.86 33.37 -19.98
C ARG A 1154 -24.20 33.93 -18.59
N ASN A 1155 -24.71 33.06 -17.71
CA ASN A 1155 -24.96 33.31 -16.29
C ASN A 1155 -26.00 34.43 -16.00
N VAL A 1156 -27.17 34.35 -16.63
CA VAL A 1156 -28.32 35.25 -16.41
C VAL A 1156 -29.17 34.74 -15.24
N ALA A 1157 -29.34 35.53 -14.18
CA ALA A 1157 -30.12 35.11 -13.01
C ALA A 1157 -31.64 35.23 -13.24
N LEU A 1158 -32.41 34.22 -12.80
CA LEU A 1158 -33.87 34.22 -12.87
C LEU A 1158 -34.48 34.08 -11.47
N VAL A 1159 -35.53 34.86 -11.19
CA VAL A 1159 -36.21 34.86 -9.88
C VAL A 1159 -37.68 34.52 -10.10
N THR A 1160 -38.14 33.40 -9.54
CA THR A 1160 -39.54 32.97 -9.62
C THR A 1160 -40.43 33.80 -8.68
N GLY A 1161 -41.46 34.48 -9.20
CA GLY A 1161 -42.45 35.22 -8.41
C GLY A 1161 -43.87 34.80 -8.77
N ASP A 1162 -44.74 34.63 -7.77
CA ASP A 1162 -46.16 34.31 -7.96
C ASP A 1162 -46.95 35.51 -8.50
N THR A 1163 -47.81 35.23 -9.46
CA THR A 1163 -48.87 36.08 -9.98
C THR A 1163 -50.08 36.05 -9.05
N ARG A 1164 -50.51 37.20 -8.52
CA ARG A 1164 -51.92 37.46 -8.19
C ARG A 1164 -52.19 38.98 -8.17
N ASP A 1165 -53.21 39.33 -8.97
CA ASP A 1165 -53.98 40.57 -9.04
C ASP A 1165 -53.38 41.81 -9.71
N ALA A 1166 -53.63 41.89 -11.02
CA ALA A 1166 -53.81 43.15 -11.72
C ALA A 1166 -55.21 43.72 -11.44
N LYS A 1167 -55.26 44.94 -10.89
CA LYS A 1167 -56.32 45.93 -11.17
C LYS A 1167 -55.66 47.29 -11.38
N GLY A 1168 -55.69 47.81 -12.61
CA GLY A 1168 -55.44 49.24 -12.90
C GLY A 1168 -56.61 50.12 -12.44
N PRO A 1169 -56.65 51.46 -12.69
CA PRO A 1169 -55.97 52.20 -13.78
C PRO A 1169 -55.43 53.62 -13.40
N GLY A 1170 -54.83 54.33 -14.39
CA GLY A 1170 -54.79 55.81 -14.48
C GLY A 1170 -53.37 56.41 -14.39
N GLU A 1171 -52.73 56.89 -15.46
CA GLU A 1171 -52.98 58.08 -16.30
C GLU A 1171 -51.92 59.19 -16.03
N GLN A 1172 -51.39 59.75 -17.13
CA GLN A 1172 -50.71 61.05 -17.29
C GLN A 1172 -49.19 61.18 -16.98
N GLY A 1173 -48.41 61.49 -18.04
CA GLY A 1173 -47.06 62.09 -17.95
C GLY A 1173 -47.14 63.63 -17.79
N PRO A 1174 -46.24 64.46 -18.34
CA PRO A 1174 -44.77 64.41 -18.42
C PRO A 1174 -44.12 65.65 -17.71
N THR A 1175 -42.79 65.80 -17.79
CA THR A 1175 -41.97 67.05 -17.69
C THR A 1175 -41.29 67.51 -16.38
N ARG A 1176 -40.11 68.13 -16.62
CA ARG A 1176 -39.18 68.96 -15.80
C ARG A 1176 -38.22 68.18 -14.90
N GLY A 1177 -36.90 68.16 -15.15
CA GLY A 1177 -35.98 69.30 -15.16
C GLY A 1177 -35.70 69.67 -13.70
N THR A 1178 -34.51 69.57 -13.11
CA THR A 1178 -33.22 70.18 -13.48
C THR A 1178 -32.17 69.83 -12.42
N ASN A 1179 -30.89 69.88 -12.82
CA ASN A 1179 -29.71 70.24 -12.02
C ASN A 1179 -29.26 69.35 -10.84
N SER A 1180 -28.12 68.69 -11.02
CA SER A 1180 -26.82 69.03 -10.40
C SER A 1180 -25.99 67.79 -10.05
N SER A 1181 -24.77 67.77 -10.53
CA SER A 1181 -23.62 66.99 -10.04
C SER A 1181 -22.53 68.00 -9.67
N PRO A 1182 -21.43 67.66 -8.94
CA PRO A 1182 -21.04 66.42 -8.23
C PRO A 1182 -20.77 66.73 -6.72
N THR A 1183 -20.43 65.81 -5.81
CA THR A 1183 -19.08 65.26 -5.55
C THR A 1183 -19.13 64.38 -4.28
N SER A 1184 -18.05 63.58 -4.12
CA SER A 1184 -17.57 62.82 -2.95
C SER A 1184 -18.17 61.43 -2.66
N GLU A 1185 -17.53 60.43 -3.26
CA GLU A 1185 -17.10 59.17 -2.63
C GLU A 1185 -16.48 59.39 -1.20
N PRO A 1186 -16.27 58.35 -0.34
CA PRO A 1186 -16.08 56.95 -0.72
C PRO A 1186 -16.66 55.87 0.23
N LYS A 1187 -16.46 54.62 -0.24
CA LYS A 1187 -16.31 53.34 0.49
C LYS A 1187 -17.54 52.44 0.62
N GLU A 1188 -17.48 51.46 -0.28
CA GLU A 1188 -18.11 50.15 -0.34
C GLU A 1188 -17.85 49.29 0.91
N GLU A 1189 -18.88 48.55 1.30
CA GLU A 1189 -18.83 47.14 1.71
C GLU A 1189 -19.48 46.31 0.60
#